data_AF-A0A6G4EE12-F1
#
_entry.id   AF-A0A6G4EE12-F1
#
_cell.length_a   1.000
_cell.length_b   1.000
_cell.length_c   1.000
_cell.angle_alpha   90.00
_cell.angle_beta   90.00
_cell.angle_gamma   90.00
#
_symmetry.space_group_name_H-M   'P 1'
#
loop_
_entity.id
_entity.type
_entity.pdbx_description
1 polymer ?
#
loop_
_entity_poly.entity_id
_entity_poly.type
_entity_poly.pdbx_seq_one_letter_code
_entity_poly.pdbx_strand_id
1 'polypeptide(L)'
;MKKIKFTKENIALSLILILSLILNLANLNIEGYANQYYAAGVKSMTLSLKNFFFISFDPASFVTIDKPPLGFWIQAIFAKIFGFSGWSIILPQAIAGVVSVGLIYVIVKRSFGTAAGLISAICLAVTPVFVAVSRNNTCDNLLVLTLLLACLVLSKAAEKGKLKYLLISLAIIGIGFNIKMLQAYMIIPAIYITYLLSNAVSFKKRIVHLMASTIILILVSLSWAFIVDLIPEGNRPYVGSSTNNSVMELIIGHNGLERLGIGSKSTQGGGAPGGMDGKNQQKTDGTSSATKNKNSEQTSKENGQTGGVPPSIDNDQMQGQPPSMDNGEMQGAPPNTQDGGKGNANPPNGDGKGPGGMSTGDNGMQKPNGGGMGGTFGGQEVASIARLFSNNSLSDQIIWLFPLAVFGFIAAAIKEKLNKTSDNKRKLSLVLWSMWLLPEFIYFSFTKGLFHPYYLTMLAPPISALVGIGVVSMWKLYNENGWKSWILPVALIADGLTQILILSYYYNISNTAKILSTIVAVSCIVSSIILAIVNLTKNKKDTLNKKDTLKFKSIKFKKSLVTIALMGLLITPLVCSATTILYPMSGTFPSAGLSLMTNKQKDGFNMGDPNSGNTKLIEFLKSHKTNEKYLLVTSSTNGYASDIIINTGESVMALGGFFGTDKVIDLDEFKKLVNNGEIRYVMVGGMGGNSSSDIMNWVKENGKVVSESEWKNSNEVNSERVNKDDNNKENSNSNTKQFSPEGKGNSEQLYDLKNYTDTTTKK
;
A
#
# COMPACT_ATOMS: atom_id res chain seq x y z
N MET A 1 37.57 -23.98 9.90
CA MET A 1 36.76 -22.83 9.41
C MET A 1 37.68 -21.86 8.66
N LYS A 2 37.21 -21.15 7.61
CA LYS A 2 38.00 -20.08 6.97
C LYS A 2 37.94 -18.81 7.83
N LYS A 3 39.10 -18.26 8.25
CA LYS A 3 39.17 -17.01 9.02
C LYS A 3 38.46 -15.88 8.26
N ILE A 4 37.60 -15.12 8.97
CA ILE A 4 36.93 -13.94 8.42
C ILE A 4 38.01 -12.91 8.06
N LYS A 5 38.10 -12.54 6.77
CA LYS A 5 39.05 -11.52 6.31
C LYS A 5 38.45 -10.13 6.50
N PHE A 6 39.07 -9.31 7.36
CA PHE A 6 38.74 -7.89 7.53
C PHE A 6 39.19 -7.07 6.31
N THR A 7 38.43 -7.14 5.23
CA THR A 7 38.59 -6.26 4.07
C THR A 7 37.77 -4.98 4.25
N LYS A 8 38.18 -3.87 3.62
CA LYS A 8 37.39 -2.62 3.62
C LYS A 8 35.96 -2.82 3.07
N GLU A 9 35.81 -3.75 2.14
CA GLU A 9 34.53 -4.20 1.59
C GLU A 9 33.65 -4.86 2.65
N ASN A 10 34.20 -5.82 3.40
CA ASN A 10 33.46 -6.55 4.43
C ASN A 10 33.09 -5.62 5.60
N ILE A 11 33.99 -4.73 6.02
CA ILE A 11 33.73 -3.73 7.06
C ILE A 11 32.58 -2.80 6.62
N ALA A 12 32.63 -2.27 5.40
CA ALA A 12 31.56 -1.40 4.88
C ALA A 12 30.20 -2.12 4.80
N LEU A 13 30.18 -3.38 4.34
CA LEU A 13 28.94 -4.17 4.31
C LEU A 13 28.43 -4.46 5.72
N SER A 14 29.30 -4.83 6.67
CA SER A 14 28.90 -5.06 8.07
C SER A 14 28.30 -3.81 8.71
N LEU A 15 28.85 -2.62 8.45
CA LEU A 15 28.27 -1.36 8.96
C LEU A 15 26.88 -1.07 8.38
N ILE A 16 26.66 -1.34 7.08
CA ILE A 16 25.33 -1.20 6.46
C ILE A 16 24.34 -2.22 7.03
N LEU A 17 24.77 -3.46 7.25
CA LEU A 17 23.94 -4.50 7.86
C LEU A 17 23.63 -4.21 9.34
N ILE A 18 24.56 -3.65 10.10
CA ILE A 18 24.33 -3.19 11.49
C ILE A 18 23.33 -2.03 11.51
N LEU A 19 23.43 -1.06 10.59
CA LEU A 19 22.44 0.00 10.46
C LEU A 19 21.04 -0.54 10.13
N SER A 20 20.94 -1.47 9.17
CA SER A 20 19.68 -2.13 8.85
C SER A 20 19.13 -2.96 10.01
N LEU A 21 20.00 -3.61 10.79
CA LEU A 21 19.64 -4.36 11.99
C LEU A 21 19.03 -3.44 13.06
N ILE A 22 19.64 -2.26 13.28
CA ILE A 22 19.13 -1.24 14.21
C ILE A 22 17.77 -0.73 13.73
N LEU A 23 17.65 -0.30 12.46
CA LEU A 23 16.39 0.21 11.91
C LEU A 23 15.24 -0.80 12.01
N ASN A 24 15.51 -2.07 11.72
CA ASN A 24 14.48 -3.10 11.66
C ASN A 24 14.18 -3.81 13.00
N LEU A 25 15.10 -3.79 13.99
CA LEU A 25 14.91 -4.51 15.27
C LEU A 25 14.90 -3.63 16.52
N ALA A 26 15.44 -2.41 16.50
CA ALA A 26 15.48 -1.57 17.70
C ALA A 26 14.07 -1.14 18.11
N ASN A 27 13.77 -1.26 19.41
CA ASN A 27 12.49 -0.87 19.99
C ASN A 27 11.24 -1.44 19.28
N LEU A 28 11.29 -2.69 18.78
CA LEU A 28 10.14 -3.31 18.09
C LEU A 28 8.85 -3.39 18.92
N ASN A 29 8.94 -3.35 20.25
CA ASN A 29 7.78 -3.38 21.14
C ASN A 29 6.89 -2.13 21.01
N ILE A 30 7.39 -1.03 20.44
CA ILE A 30 6.61 0.21 20.24
C ILE A 30 5.40 0.00 19.31
N GLU A 31 5.48 -0.95 18.39
CA GLU A 31 4.42 -1.22 17.40
C GLU A 31 3.25 -2.03 17.98
N GLY A 32 3.35 -2.49 19.23
CA GLY A 32 2.40 -3.42 19.83
C GLY A 32 2.29 -4.71 19.00
N TYR A 33 1.07 -5.09 18.61
CA TYR A 33 0.80 -6.20 17.69
C TYR A 33 0.83 -5.81 16.20
N ALA A 34 1.21 -4.57 15.87
CA ALA A 34 1.07 -3.97 14.54
C ALA A 34 -0.37 -4.11 14.02
N ASN A 35 -0.60 -4.81 12.91
CA ASN A 35 -1.95 -5.09 12.43
C ASN A 35 -2.65 -6.14 13.31
N GLN A 36 -3.64 -5.71 14.10
CA GLN A 36 -4.36 -6.60 15.02
C GLN A 36 -5.14 -7.72 14.31
N TYR A 37 -5.72 -7.46 13.12
CA TYR A 37 -6.47 -8.47 12.36
C TYR A 37 -5.57 -9.65 11.95
N TYR A 38 -4.38 -9.36 11.42
CA TYR A 38 -3.40 -10.42 11.14
C TYR A 38 -2.84 -11.06 12.43
N ALA A 39 -2.68 -10.31 13.52
CA ALA A 39 -2.23 -10.85 14.80
C ALA A 39 -3.26 -11.82 15.43
N ALA A 40 -4.56 -11.54 15.32
CA ALA A 40 -5.64 -12.42 15.73
C ALA A 40 -5.66 -13.73 14.91
N GLY A 41 -5.51 -13.63 13.58
CA GLY A 41 -5.33 -14.82 12.73
C GLY A 41 -4.11 -15.64 13.14
N VAL A 42 -2.95 -15.01 13.32
CA VAL A 42 -1.73 -15.70 13.79
C VAL A 42 -1.92 -16.31 15.18
N LYS A 43 -2.66 -15.68 16.10
CA LYS A 43 -3.04 -16.25 17.40
C LYS A 43 -3.85 -17.54 17.21
N SER A 44 -4.93 -17.49 16.42
CA SER A 44 -5.75 -18.67 16.08
C SER A 44 -4.92 -19.80 15.47
N MET A 45 -4.01 -19.48 14.54
CA MET A 45 -3.08 -20.42 13.89
C MET A 45 -2.11 -21.10 14.87
N THR A 46 -1.84 -20.52 16.06
CA THR A 46 -1.07 -21.22 17.08
C THR A 46 -1.88 -22.30 17.81
N LEU A 47 -3.21 -22.18 17.86
CA LEU A 47 -4.07 -23.04 18.68
C LEU A 47 -4.42 -24.38 18.02
N SER A 48 -4.59 -24.44 16.69
CA SER A 48 -4.90 -25.70 15.99
C SER A 48 -4.25 -25.83 14.62
N LEU A 49 -4.02 -27.07 14.16
CA LEU A 49 -3.53 -27.35 12.80
C LEU A 49 -4.55 -26.98 11.71
N LYS A 50 -5.86 -27.04 12.00
CA LYS A 50 -6.92 -26.55 11.09
C LYS A 50 -6.75 -25.04 10.87
N ASN A 51 -6.68 -24.27 11.95
CA ASN A 51 -6.48 -22.82 11.88
C ASN A 51 -5.16 -22.46 11.22
N PHE A 52 -4.09 -23.20 11.51
CA PHE A 52 -2.79 -23.02 10.83
C PHE A 52 -2.94 -23.20 9.32
N PHE A 53 -3.50 -24.31 8.84
CA PHE A 53 -3.61 -24.59 7.40
C PHE A 53 -4.52 -23.61 6.65
N PHE A 54 -5.69 -23.30 7.23
CA PHE A 54 -6.69 -22.42 6.61
C PHE A 54 -6.52 -20.93 6.95
N ILE A 55 -5.51 -20.55 7.73
CA ILE A 55 -5.28 -19.17 8.20
C ILE A 55 -6.56 -18.52 8.77
N SER A 56 -7.29 -19.28 9.59
CA SER A 56 -8.50 -18.84 10.28
C SER A 56 -8.22 -17.57 11.10
N PHE A 57 -9.08 -16.57 11.01
CA PHE A 57 -9.05 -15.38 11.85
C PHE A 57 -9.32 -15.72 13.32
N ASP A 58 -10.35 -16.53 13.56
CA ASP A 58 -10.80 -16.92 14.91
C ASP A 58 -10.44 -18.38 15.26
N PRO A 59 -10.33 -18.71 16.55
CA PRO A 59 -10.07 -20.07 17.03
C PRO A 59 -11.03 -21.18 16.56
N ALA A 60 -12.30 -20.89 16.28
CA ALA A 60 -13.31 -21.89 15.89
C ALA A 60 -13.36 -22.18 14.38
N SER A 61 -12.53 -21.52 13.56
CA SER A 61 -12.58 -21.58 12.09
C SER A 61 -13.90 -21.09 11.48
N PHE A 62 -14.40 -19.92 11.89
CA PHE A 62 -15.54 -19.29 11.23
C PHE A 62 -15.14 -18.66 9.88
N VAL A 63 -14.09 -17.84 9.86
CA VAL A 63 -13.64 -17.10 8.65
C VAL A 63 -12.11 -17.06 8.52
N THR A 64 -11.57 -17.02 7.31
CA THR A 64 -10.12 -16.84 7.05
C THR A 64 -9.71 -15.36 7.09
N ILE A 65 -8.40 -15.11 7.17
CA ILE A 65 -7.85 -13.81 6.76
C ILE A 65 -7.82 -13.66 5.22
N ASP A 66 -7.81 -12.42 4.72
CA ASP A 66 -8.02 -12.07 3.29
C ASP A 66 -6.78 -12.28 2.37
N LYS A 67 -5.85 -13.15 2.75
CA LYS A 67 -4.48 -13.27 2.18
C LYS A 67 -4.11 -14.72 1.88
N PRO A 68 -2.98 -15.00 1.21
CA PRO A 68 -2.45 -16.37 1.10
C PRO A 68 -1.57 -16.71 2.32
N PRO A 69 -1.26 -17.99 2.57
CA PRO A 69 -0.95 -18.43 3.93
C PRO A 69 0.52 -18.34 4.34
N LEU A 70 1.48 -18.41 3.42
CA LEU A 70 2.87 -18.72 3.75
C LEU A 70 3.54 -17.65 4.61
N GLY A 71 3.17 -16.37 4.39
CA GLY A 71 3.65 -15.27 5.23
C GLY A 71 3.24 -15.42 6.70
N PHE A 72 2.01 -15.87 6.94
CA PHE A 72 1.45 -16.06 8.28
C PHE A 72 1.80 -17.42 8.89
N TRP A 73 2.02 -18.47 8.09
CA TRP A 73 2.64 -19.72 8.54
C TRP A 73 4.00 -19.46 9.20
N ILE A 74 4.82 -18.60 8.60
CA ILE A 74 6.12 -18.20 9.17
C ILE A 74 5.92 -17.42 10.49
N GLN A 75 4.97 -16.50 10.57
CA GLN A 75 4.67 -15.77 11.81
C GLN A 75 4.14 -16.69 12.92
N ALA A 76 3.25 -17.63 12.62
CA ALA A 76 2.71 -18.59 13.58
C ALA A 76 3.77 -19.59 14.06
N ILE A 77 4.73 -19.99 13.21
CA ILE A 77 5.91 -20.77 13.62
C ILE A 77 6.76 -19.96 14.60
N PHE A 78 7.03 -18.69 14.32
CA PHE A 78 7.78 -17.83 15.25
C PHE A 78 7.03 -17.61 16.58
N ALA A 79 5.71 -17.41 16.55
CA ALA A 79 4.87 -17.32 17.74
C ALA A 79 4.84 -18.63 18.55
N LYS A 80 4.95 -19.81 17.92
CA LYS A 80 5.12 -21.09 18.64
C LYS A 80 6.51 -21.28 19.24
N ILE A 81 7.57 -20.74 18.63
CA ILE A 81 8.95 -20.88 19.11
C ILE A 81 9.26 -19.88 20.23
N PHE A 82 8.80 -18.63 20.13
CA PHE A 82 9.15 -17.54 21.03
C PHE A 82 8.00 -17.10 21.98
N GLY A 83 6.84 -17.75 21.87
CA GLY A 83 5.60 -17.30 22.52
C GLY A 83 4.88 -16.22 21.71
N PHE A 84 3.55 -16.31 21.63
CA PHE A 84 2.75 -15.34 20.90
C PHE A 84 2.87 -13.94 21.50
N SER A 85 3.41 -13.02 20.72
CA SER A 85 3.65 -11.62 21.06
C SER A 85 3.84 -10.80 19.78
N GLY A 86 3.57 -9.49 19.83
CA GLY A 86 3.83 -8.59 18.70
C GLY A 86 5.26 -8.68 18.18
N TRP A 87 6.24 -8.72 19.08
CA TRP A 87 7.65 -8.93 18.75
C TRP A 87 7.88 -10.22 17.93
N SER A 88 7.32 -11.36 18.36
CA SER A 88 7.52 -12.65 17.67
C SER A 88 6.95 -12.69 16.26
N ILE A 89 5.80 -12.03 16.01
CA ILE A 89 5.13 -12.03 14.70
C ILE A 89 5.71 -11.00 13.73
N ILE A 90 6.30 -9.91 14.23
CA ILE A 90 7.00 -8.90 13.41
C ILE A 90 8.43 -9.36 13.05
N LEU A 91 9.13 -10.05 13.97
CA LEU A 91 10.51 -10.50 13.79
C LEU A 91 10.85 -11.14 12.41
N PRO A 92 10.03 -12.02 11.80
CA PRO A 92 10.34 -12.57 10.47
C PRO A 92 10.36 -11.51 9.35
N GLN A 93 9.57 -10.42 9.42
CA GLN A 93 9.68 -9.32 8.45
C GLN A 93 10.99 -8.54 8.65
N ALA A 94 11.36 -8.27 9.90
CA ALA A 94 12.57 -7.53 10.23
C ALA A 94 13.84 -8.27 9.76
N ILE A 95 13.89 -9.59 10.00
CA ILE A 95 14.95 -10.47 9.46
C ILE A 95 14.94 -10.42 7.92
N ALA A 96 13.77 -10.51 7.28
CA ALA A 96 13.67 -10.47 5.83
C ALA A 96 14.17 -9.14 5.22
N GLY A 97 13.92 -8.01 5.90
CA GLY A 97 14.49 -6.71 5.55
C GLY A 97 16.01 -6.70 5.59
N VAL A 98 16.62 -7.13 6.71
CA VAL A 98 18.09 -7.16 6.86
C VAL A 98 18.76 -8.11 5.86
N VAL A 99 18.16 -9.28 5.61
CA VAL A 99 18.68 -10.24 4.62
C VAL A 99 18.56 -9.67 3.20
N SER A 100 17.49 -8.94 2.88
CA SER A 100 17.30 -8.28 1.57
C SER A 100 18.37 -7.22 1.29
N VAL A 101 18.80 -6.45 2.31
CA VAL A 101 19.93 -5.50 2.22
C VAL A 101 21.26 -6.22 1.89
N GLY A 102 21.51 -7.37 2.50
CA GLY A 102 22.67 -8.21 2.13
C GLY A 102 22.55 -8.82 0.72
N LEU A 103 21.34 -9.18 0.31
CA LEU A 103 21.07 -9.85 -0.96
C LEU A 103 21.14 -8.91 -2.17
N ILE A 104 20.64 -7.67 -2.07
CA ILE A 104 20.76 -6.68 -3.14
C ILE A 104 22.24 -6.33 -3.41
N TYR A 105 23.08 -6.24 -2.36
CA TYR A 105 24.53 -6.12 -2.50
C TYR A 105 25.11 -7.28 -3.33
N VAL A 106 24.75 -8.53 -3.03
CA VAL A 106 25.25 -9.71 -3.75
C VAL A 106 24.83 -9.69 -5.22
N ILE A 107 23.58 -9.33 -5.53
CA ILE A 107 23.07 -9.30 -6.90
C ILE A 107 23.76 -8.19 -7.70
N VAL A 108 23.74 -6.94 -7.21
CA VAL A 108 24.31 -5.79 -7.94
C VAL A 108 25.83 -5.91 -8.10
N LYS A 109 26.54 -6.40 -7.07
CA LYS A 109 28.00 -6.61 -7.11
C LYS A 109 28.43 -7.54 -8.24
N ARG A 110 27.65 -8.59 -8.56
CA ARG A 110 27.98 -9.53 -9.65
C ARG A 110 28.18 -8.86 -11.00
N SER A 111 27.41 -7.80 -11.29
CA SER A 111 27.44 -7.10 -12.58
C SER A 111 28.18 -5.76 -12.53
N PHE A 112 28.06 -4.98 -11.46
CA PHE A 112 28.61 -3.61 -11.39
C PHE A 112 29.72 -3.42 -10.34
N GLY A 113 30.08 -4.48 -9.61
CA GLY A 113 31.18 -4.48 -8.65
C GLY A 113 30.82 -3.89 -7.29
N THR A 114 31.78 -3.96 -6.37
CA THR A 114 31.59 -3.67 -4.93
C THR A 114 30.98 -2.30 -4.64
N ALA A 115 31.44 -1.25 -5.31
CA ALA A 115 30.94 0.11 -5.05
C ALA A 115 29.44 0.23 -5.35
N ALA A 116 28.98 -0.35 -6.47
CA ALA A 116 27.56 -0.34 -6.81
C ALA A 116 26.74 -1.16 -5.81
N GLY A 117 27.21 -2.36 -5.44
CA GLY A 117 26.54 -3.21 -4.45
C GLY A 117 26.44 -2.57 -3.07
N LEU A 118 27.49 -1.89 -2.59
CA LEU A 118 27.46 -1.19 -1.29
C LEU A 118 26.48 -0.01 -1.32
N ILE A 119 26.46 0.79 -2.40
CA ILE A 119 25.53 1.90 -2.54
C ILE A 119 24.08 1.36 -2.58
N SER A 120 23.80 0.32 -3.36
CA SER A 120 22.46 -0.29 -3.38
C SER A 120 22.00 -0.86 -2.04
N ALA A 121 22.92 -1.40 -1.23
CA ALA A 121 22.58 -1.86 0.11
C ALA A 121 22.27 -0.72 1.07
N ILE A 122 23.05 0.37 1.11
CA ILE A 122 22.74 1.50 1.99
C ILE A 122 21.44 2.20 1.56
N CYS A 123 21.19 2.37 0.25
CA CYS A 123 19.92 2.92 -0.25
C CYS A 123 18.71 2.10 0.21
N LEU A 124 18.76 0.76 0.08
CA LEU A 124 17.66 -0.10 0.52
C LEU A 124 17.51 -0.06 2.05
N ALA A 125 18.63 -0.12 2.79
CA ALA A 125 18.64 -0.11 4.25
C ALA A 125 18.04 1.16 4.88
N VAL A 126 18.01 2.30 4.15
CA VAL A 126 17.44 3.56 4.63
C VAL A 126 16.19 4.00 3.87
N THR A 127 15.57 3.13 3.05
CA THR A 127 14.33 3.49 2.35
C THR A 127 13.14 3.46 3.32
N PRO A 128 12.41 4.58 3.57
CA PRO A 128 11.46 4.67 4.68
C PRO A 128 10.37 3.60 4.69
N VAL A 129 9.64 3.43 3.58
CA VAL A 129 8.57 2.42 3.50
C VAL A 129 9.08 0.99 3.67
N PHE A 130 10.32 0.71 3.23
CA PHE A 130 10.95 -0.61 3.36
C PHE A 130 11.33 -0.91 4.83
N VAL A 131 11.69 0.11 5.62
CA VAL A 131 11.87 -0.03 7.07
C VAL A 131 10.52 -0.13 7.78
N ALA A 132 9.51 0.65 7.38
CA ALA A 132 8.16 0.57 7.94
C ALA A 132 7.56 -0.85 7.83
N VAL A 133 7.57 -1.46 6.64
CA VAL A 133 7.06 -2.83 6.47
C VAL A 133 8.00 -3.92 7.00
N SER A 134 9.26 -3.61 7.33
CA SER A 134 10.13 -4.52 8.11
C SER A 134 9.66 -4.64 9.56
N ARG A 135 8.95 -3.63 10.07
CA ARG A 135 8.50 -3.51 11.47
C ARG A 135 7.00 -3.74 11.65
N ASN A 136 6.34 -4.29 10.63
CA ASN A 136 4.92 -4.61 10.63
C ASN A 136 4.71 -6.10 10.31
N ASN A 137 3.50 -6.63 10.40
CA ASN A 137 3.12 -8.02 10.11
C ASN A 137 2.41 -8.21 8.74
N THR A 138 2.31 -7.19 7.88
CA THR A 138 1.68 -7.25 6.53
C THR A 138 2.39 -8.13 5.48
N CYS A 139 3.46 -8.84 5.82
CA CYS A 139 4.20 -9.79 4.98
C CYS A 139 4.96 -9.24 3.74
N ASP A 140 5.02 -7.92 3.53
CA ASP A 140 5.65 -7.36 2.32
C ASP A 140 7.16 -7.65 2.21
N ASN A 141 7.92 -7.65 3.31
CA ASN A 141 9.37 -7.85 3.22
C ASN A 141 9.81 -9.32 3.15
N LEU A 142 8.98 -10.27 3.62
CA LEU A 142 9.11 -11.67 3.19
C LEU A 142 8.93 -11.82 1.67
N LEU A 143 7.99 -11.08 1.06
CA LEU A 143 7.83 -11.05 -0.39
C LEU A 143 9.05 -10.40 -1.08
N VAL A 144 9.51 -9.23 -0.65
CA VAL A 144 10.70 -8.56 -1.23
C VAL A 144 11.94 -9.46 -1.17
N LEU A 145 12.18 -10.14 -0.05
CA LEU A 145 13.25 -11.14 0.07
C LEU A 145 13.08 -12.26 -0.95
N THR A 146 11.86 -12.80 -1.08
CA THR A 146 11.52 -13.89 -1.99
C THR A 146 11.75 -13.48 -3.46
N LEU A 147 11.34 -12.28 -3.86
CA LEU A 147 11.55 -11.78 -5.22
C LEU A 147 13.03 -11.46 -5.50
N LEU A 148 13.78 -10.97 -4.50
CA LEU A 148 15.24 -10.82 -4.63
C LEU A 148 15.95 -12.17 -4.78
N LEU A 149 15.49 -13.23 -4.09
CA LEU A 149 15.99 -14.60 -4.28
C LEU A 149 15.69 -15.10 -5.69
N ALA A 150 14.48 -14.87 -6.22
CA ALA A 150 14.14 -15.16 -7.62
C ALA A 150 15.10 -14.42 -8.57
N CYS A 151 15.31 -13.11 -8.40
CA CYS A 151 16.25 -12.31 -9.21
C CYS A 151 17.70 -12.83 -9.16
N LEU A 152 18.18 -13.29 -7.99
CA LEU A 152 19.51 -13.91 -7.88
C LEU A 152 19.63 -15.19 -8.72
N VAL A 153 18.57 -16.01 -8.76
CA VAL A 153 18.52 -17.26 -9.51
C VAL A 153 18.27 -17.03 -11.00
N LEU A 154 17.35 -16.13 -11.39
CA LEU A 154 17.18 -15.64 -12.77
C LEU A 154 18.50 -15.17 -13.34
N SER A 155 19.26 -14.38 -12.59
CA SER A 155 20.57 -13.89 -13.04
C SER A 155 21.54 -15.04 -13.35
N LYS A 156 21.43 -16.19 -12.67
CA LYS A 156 22.18 -17.42 -12.99
C LYS A 156 21.57 -18.17 -14.20
N ALA A 157 20.25 -18.13 -14.37
CA ALA A 157 19.55 -18.70 -15.53
C ALA A 157 19.92 -17.97 -16.83
N ALA A 158 19.84 -16.64 -16.83
CA ALA A 158 20.13 -15.78 -17.97
C ALA A 158 21.64 -15.75 -18.31
N GLU A 159 22.54 -15.88 -17.33
CA GLU A 159 23.99 -16.03 -17.60
C GLU A 159 24.35 -17.42 -18.15
N LYS A 160 23.71 -18.51 -17.69
CA LYS A 160 24.15 -19.89 -17.97
C LYS A 160 23.28 -20.68 -18.95
N GLY A 161 22.13 -20.14 -19.36
CA GLY A 161 21.19 -20.78 -20.28
C GLY A 161 20.50 -22.05 -19.75
N LYS A 162 20.74 -22.48 -18.51
CA LYS A 162 20.25 -23.77 -17.99
C LYS A 162 18.83 -23.65 -17.41
N LEU A 163 17.89 -24.38 -18.01
CA LEU A 163 16.46 -24.47 -17.64
C LEU A 163 16.23 -24.55 -16.13
N LYS A 164 16.96 -25.44 -15.42
CA LYS A 164 16.75 -25.66 -13.97
C LYS A 164 16.85 -24.40 -13.10
N TYR A 165 17.61 -23.38 -13.51
CA TYR A 165 17.64 -22.11 -12.77
C TYR A 165 16.38 -21.26 -13.05
N LEU A 166 15.81 -21.32 -14.25
CA LEU A 166 14.55 -20.62 -14.54
C LEU A 166 13.36 -21.30 -13.84
N LEU A 167 13.33 -22.64 -13.83
CA LEU A 167 12.34 -23.41 -13.06
C LEU A 167 12.35 -23.01 -11.57
N ILE A 168 13.53 -23.00 -10.94
CA ILE A 168 13.69 -22.56 -9.54
C ILE A 168 13.32 -21.08 -9.38
N SER A 169 13.70 -20.21 -10.33
CA SER A 169 13.37 -18.79 -10.26
C SER A 169 11.87 -18.51 -10.29
N LEU A 170 11.10 -19.22 -11.11
CA LEU A 170 9.65 -19.05 -11.18
C LEU A 170 8.92 -19.82 -10.07
N ALA A 171 9.44 -20.97 -9.61
CA ALA A 171 8.97 -21.61 -8.38
C ALA A 171 9.05 -20.66 -7.17
N ILE A 172 10.15 -19.91 -7.04
CA ILE A 172 10.29 -18.90 -5.96
C ILE A 172 9.27 -17.76 -6.11
N ILE A 173 8.86 -17.39 -7.32
CA ILE A 173 7.78 -16.39 -7.51
C ILE A 173 6.42 -16.99 -7.15
N GLY A 174 6.18 -18.29 -7.39
CA GLY A 174 4.98 -18.98 -6.89
C GLY A 174 4.96 -19.14 -5.37
N ILE A 175 6.11 -19.29 -4.73
CA ILE A 175 6.27 -19.15 -3.27
C ILE A 175 5.89 -17.72 -2.85
N GLY A 176 6.34 -16.70 -3.59
CA GLY A 176 5.93 -15.30 -3.38
C GLY A 176 4.42 -15.07 -3.54
N PHE A 177 3.77 -15.74 -4.50
CA PHE A 177 2.31 -15.71 -4.65
C PHE A 177 1.60 -16.30 -3.42
N ASN A 178 2.18 -17.32 -2.78
CA ASN A 178 1.66 -17.84 -1.51
C ASN A 178 1.96 -16.91 -0.31
N ILE A 179 2.70 -15.81 -0.49
CA ILE A 179 2.90 -14.73 0.50
C ILE A 179 1.97 -13.54 0.22
N LYS A 180 1.74 -13.16 -1.06
CA LYS A 180 0.89 -11.98 -1.39
C LYS A 180 0.19 -11.96 -2.77
N MET A 181 -0.22 -13.13 -3.26
CA MET A 181 -1.01 -13.31 -4.50
C MET A 181 -0.45 -12.51 -5.68
N LEU A 182 -1.29 -11.75 -6.39
CA LEU A 182 -0.94 -11.05 -7.63
C LEU A 182 0.09 -9.91 -7.43
N GLN A 183 0.30 -9.41 -6.21
CA GLN A 183 1.39 -8.46 -5.92
C GLN A 183 2.77 -9.11 -6.19
N ALA A 184 2.90 -10.43 -5.98
CA ALA A 184 4.13 -11.17 -6.32
C ALA A 184 4.37 -11.29 -7.84
N TYR A 185 3.33 -11.07 -8.66
CA TYR A 185 3.41 -11.17 -10.11
C TYR A 185 3.83 -9.85 -10.79
N MET A 186 3.88 -8.73 -10.08
CA MET A 186 4.27 -7.42 -10.64
C MET A 186 5.68 -7.43 -11.27
N ILE A 187 6.59 -8.27 -10.75
CA ILE A 187 7.94 -8.46 -11.27
C ILE A 187 8.03 -9.31 -12.55
N ILE A 188 7.00 -10.10 -12.88
CA ILE A 188 7.06 -11.11 -13.96
C ILE A 188 7.50 -10.56 -15.33
N PRO A 189 7.05 -9.36 -15.78
CA PRO A 189 7.57 -8.74 -17.00
C PRO A 189 9.10 -8.58 -16.98
N ALA A 190 9.68 -8.16 -15.85
CA ALA A 190 11.13 -8.03 -15.68
C ALA A 190 11.85 -9.38 -15.83
N ILE A 191 11.27 -10.44 -15.26
CA ILE A 191 11.81 -11.81 -15.31
C ILE A 191 11.80 -12.34 -16.76
N TYR A 192 10.65 -12.26 -17.44
CA TYR A 192 10.50 -12.75 -18.80
C TYR A 192 11.35 -11.95 -19.80
N ILE A 193 11.31 -10.61 -19.76
CA ILE A 193 12.08 -9.76 -20.69
C ILE A 193 13.59 -9.98 -20.50
N THR A 194 14.08 -10.06 -19.25
CA THR A 194 15.49 -10.35 -18.98
C THR A 194 15.92 -11.71 -19.53
N TYR A 195 15.07 -12.74 -19.43
CA TYR A 195 15.40 -14.07 -19.98
C TYR A 195 15.32 -14.11 -21.52
N LEU A 196 14.31 -13.47 -22.11
CA LEU A 196 14.14 -13.36 -23.57
C LEU A 196 15.33 -12.65 -24.23
N LEU A 197 15.88 -11.61 -23.61
CA LEU A 197 17.02 -10.85 -24.13
C LEU A 197 18.38 -11.52 -23.89
N SER A 198 18.46 -12.63 -23.16
CA SER A 198 19.71 -13.40 -22.98
C SER A 198 20.12 -14.15 -24.24
N ASN A 199 21.38 -14.02 -24.63
CA ASN A 199 21.98 -14.79 -25.72
C ASN A 199 22.55 -16.17 -25.29
N ALA A 200 22.37 -16.60 -24.04
CA ALA A 200 22.94 -17.86 -23.53
C ALA A 200 22.35 -19.14 -24.16
N VAL A 201 21.18 -19.04 -24.82
CA VAL A 201 20.57 -20.11 -25.65
C VAL A 201 19.84 -19.53 -26.86
N SER A 202 19.56 -20.36 -27.86
CA SER A 202 18.78 -19.99 -29.05
C SER A 202 17.35 -19.57 -28.68
N PHE A 203 16.75 -18.69 -29.47
CA PHE A 203 15.43 -18.10 -29.18
C PHE A 203 14.34 -19.16 -28.96
N LYS A 204 14.24 -20.19 -29.83
CA LYS A 204 13.30 -21.31 -29.66
C LYS A 204 13.45 -22.00 -28.28
N LYS A 205 14.69 -22.20 -27.80
CA LYS A 205 14.95 -22.76 -26.46
C LYS A 205 14.57 -21.80 -25.33
N ARG A 206 14.68 -20.47 -25.53
CA ARG A 206 14.17 -19.48 -24.55
C ARG A 206 12.67 -19.65 -24.35
N ILE A 207 11.89 -19.70 -25.43
CA ILE A 207 10.43 -19.87 -25.36
C ILE A 207 10.06 -21.18 -24.64
N VAL A 208 10.67 -22.31 -25.03
CA VAL A 208 10.45 -23.61 -24.35
C VAL A 208 10.80 -23.55 -22.86
N HIS A 209 11.92 -22.92 -22.49
CA HIS A 209 12.30 -22.77 -21.09
C HIS A 209 11.31 -21.91 -20.30
N LEU A 210 10.80 -20.83 -20.89
CA LEU A 210 9.79 -19.98 -20.28
C LEU A 210 8.50 -20.75 -20.05
N MET A 211 7.92 -21.37 -21.10
CA MET A 211 6.69 -22.17 -20.98
C MET A 211 6.77 -23.24 -19.89
N ALA A 212 7.85 -24.04 -19.87
CA ALA A 212 8.07 -25.06 -18.85
C ALA A 212 8.18 -24.48 -17.43
N SER A 213 8.71 -23.25 -17.30
CA SER A 213 8.82 -22.56 -16.01
C SER A 213 7.52 -21.85 -15.61
N THR A 214 6.68 -21.42 -16.57
CA THR A 214 5.34 -20.87 -16.34
C THR A 214 4.39 -21.94 -15.80
N ILE A 215 4.52 -23.19 -16.25
CA ILE A 215 3.79 -24.32 -15.66
C ILE A 215 4.16 -24.48 -14.18
N ILE A 216 5.47 -24.47 -13.84
CA ILE A 216 5.92 -24.53 -12.45
C ILE A 216 5.48 -23.32 -11.62
N LEU A 217 5.46 -22.12 -12.20
CA LEU A 217 4.91 -20.93 -11.55
C LEU A 217 3.46 -21.16 -11.10
N ILE A 218 2.59 -21.55 -12.05
CA ILE A 218 1.16 -21.72 -11.82
C ILE A 218 0.89 -22.84 -10.81
N LEU A 219 1.56 -23.98 -10.96
CA LEU A 219 1.42 -25.13 -10.03
C LEU A 219 1.81 -24.78 -8.59
N VAL A 220 2.89 -24.01 -8.40
CA VAL A 220 3.29 -23.59 -7.04
C VAL A 220 2.35 -22.51 -6.51
N SER A 221 2.05 -21.47 -7.31
CA SER A 221 1.16 -20.36 -6.93
C SER A 221 -0.22 -20.85 -6.46
N LEU A 222 -0.88 -21.68 -7.26
CA LEU A 222 -2.26 -22.08 -7.00
C LEU A 222 -2.39 -23.28 -6.04
N SER A 223 -1.27 -23.87 -5.58
CA SER A 223 -1.26 -25.11 -4.80
C SER A 223 -2.17 -25.07 -3.56
N TRP A 224 -2.08 -24.04 -2.70
CA TRP A 224 -2.95 -23.91 -1.53
C TRP A 224 -4.39 -23.58 -1.91
N ALA A 225 -4.60 -22.61 -2.81
CA ALA A 225 -5.93 -22.18 -3.25
C ALA A 225 -6.76 -23.35 -3.83
N PHE A 226 -6.14 -24.17 -4.67
CA PHE A 226 -6.75 -25.37 -5.25
C PHE A 226 -7.12 -26.41 -4.20
N ILE A 227 -6.30 -26.60 -3.16
CA ILE A 227 -6.61 -27.54 -2.07
C ILE A 227 -7.74 -27.01 -1.18
N VAL A 228 -7.78 -25.71 -0.88
CA VAL A 228 -8.85 -25.11 -0.07
C VAL A 228 -10.19 -25.14 -0.81
N ASP A 229 -10.22 -24.76 -2.09
CA ASP A 229 -11.46 -24.73 -2.88
C ASP A 229 -12.00 -26.14 -3.21
N LEU A 230 -11.15 -27.18 -3.15
CA LEU A 230 -11.57 -28.59 -3.23
C LEU A 230 -12.13 -29.16 -1.92
N ILE A 231 -11.91 -28.51 -0.77
CA ILE A 231 -12.44 -29.00 0.51
C ILE A 231 -13.90 -28.53 0.64
N PRO A 232 -14.87 -29.44 0.92
CA PRO A 232 -16.27 -29.07 1.06
C PRO A 232 -16.48 -27.99 2.12
N GLU A 233 -17.39 -27.05 1.85
CA GLU A 233 -17.52 -25.80 2.62
C GLU A 233 -17.69 -26.02 4.13
N GLY A 234 -18.58 -26.94 4.55
CA GLY A 234 -18.78 -27.26 5.97
C GLY A 234 -17.57 -27.85 6.71
N ASN A 235 -16.49 -28.22 6.01
CA ASN A 235 -15.25 -28.70 6.62
C ASN A 235 -14.18 -27.62 6.80
N ARG A 236 -14.35 -26.44 6.19
CA ARG A 236 -13.39 -25.31 6.19
C ARG A 236 -14.02 -24.02 6.72
N PRO A 237 -13.24 -23.03 7.19
CA PRO A 237 -13.75 -21.67 7.39
C PRO A 237 -14.25 -21.06 6.07
N TYR A 238 -15.09 -20.03 6.18
CA TYR A 238 -15.44 -19.18 5.05
C TYR A 238 -14.23 -18.39 4.55
N VAL A 239 -14.04 -18.31 3.24
CA VAL A 239 -12.93 -17.53 2.65
C VAL A 239 -13.25 -16.03 2.73
N GLY A 240 -12.65 -15.35 3.71
CA GLY A 240 -12.89 -13.93 3.98
C GLY A 240 -12.47 -13.02 2.83
N SER A 241 -13.23 -11.94 2.61
CA SER A 241 -13.14 -11.05 1.45
C SER A 241 -13.36 -11.76 0.09
N SER A 242 -14.28 -12.74 0.05
CA SER A 242 -14.82 -13.32 -1.18
C SER A 242 -16.35 -13.29 -1.18
N THR A 243 -16.99 -13.23 -2.35
CA THR A 243 -18.46 -13.20 -2.46
C THR A 243 -19.11 -14.59 -2.55
N ASN A 244 -18.32 -15.63 -2.82
CA ASN A 244 -18.78 -17.00 -3.10
C ASN A 244 -17.96 -18.07 -2.37
N ASN A 245 -17.32 -17.73 -1.25
CA ASN A 245 -16.59 -18.68 -0.40
C ASN A 245 -15.42 -19.40 -1.11
N SER A 246 -14.70 -18.73 -2.01
CA SER A 246 -13.61 -19.31 -2.82
C SER A 246 -12.32 -18.48 -2.78
N VAL A 247 -11.18 -19.16 -2.64
CA VAL A 247 -9.84 -18.57 -2.72
C VAL A 247 -9.54 -18.10 -4.15
N MET A 248 -10.04 -18.79 -5.18
CA MET A 248 -9.91 -18.33 -6.56
C MET A 248 -10.61 -16.98 -6.80
N GLU A 249 -11.77 -16.75 -6.17
CA GLU A 249 -12.44 -15.46 -6.21
C GLU A 249 -11.66 -14.40 -5.41
N LEU A 250 -11.22 -14.72 -4.19
CA LEU A 250 -10.35 -13.84 -3.38
C LEU A 250 -9.07 -13.39 -4.12
N ILE A 251 -8.51 -14.28 -4.97
CA ILE A 251 -7.38 -13.98 -5.87
C ILE A 251 -7.77 -13.04 -7.01
N ILE A 252 -8.85 -13.35 -7.73
CA ILE A 252 -9.21 -12.67 -8.99
C ILE A 252 -9.97 -11.36 -8.73
N GLY A 253 -10.92 -11.35 -7.79
CA GLY A 253 -11.69 -10.19 -7.37
C GLY A 253 -10.87 -9.29 -6.45
N HIS A 254 -10.94 -9.55 -5.14
CA HIS A 254 -10.44 -8.62 -4.11
C HIS A 254 -8.92 -8.36 -4.19
N ASN A 255 -8.10 -9.38 -4.43
CA ASN A 255 -6.64 -9.20 -4.59
C ASN A 255 -6.21 -8.98 -6.06
N GLY A 256 -7.15 -8.79 -7.00
CA GLY A 256 -6.90 -8.65 -8.43
C GLY A 256 -7.64 -7.47 -9.08
N LEU A 257 -8.85 -7.70 -9.59
CA LEU A 257 -9.65 -6.73 -10.34
C LEU A 257 -9.94 -5.47 -9.51
N GLU A 258 -10.26 -5.59 -8.22
CA GLU A 258 -10.50 -4.43 -7.36
C GLU A 258 -9.24 -3.56 -7.18
N ARG A 259 -8.06 -4.17 -7.22
CA ARG A 259 -6.76 -3.49 -7.16
C ARG A 259 -6.47 -2.67 -8.43
N LEU A 260 -7.11 -3.03 -9.54
CA LEU A 260 -7.13 -2.29 -10.81
C LEU A 260 -8.31 -1.29 -10.93
N GLY A 261 -9.27 -1.32 -10.00
CA GLY A 261 -10.51 -0.54 -10.08
C GLY A 261 -11.58 -1.13 -11.01
N ILE A 262 -11.49 -2.43 -11.31
CA ILE A 262 -12.42 -3.21 -12.12
C ILE A 262 -13.27 -4.08 -11.19
N GLY A 263 -14.53 -4.34 -11.53
CA GLY A 263 -15.40 -5.24 -10.76
C GLY A 263 -15.91 -4.70 -9.42
N SER A 264 -15.26 -3.67 -8.86
CA SER A 264 -15.77 -2.90 -7.72
C SER A 264 -17.09 -2.23 -8.10
N LYS A 265 -18.21 -2.90 -7.78
CA LYS A 265 -19.45 -2.21 -7.45
C LYS A 265 -19.10 -1.25 -6.33
N SER A 266 -19.39 0.04 -6.52
CA SER A 266 -18.88 1.10 -5.66
C SER A 266 -19.33 0.93 -4.20
N THR A 267 -18.46 0.34 -3.38
CA THR A 267 -18.43 0.51 -1.92
C THR A 267 -17.92 1.91 -1.57
N GLN A 268 -18.56 2.91 -2.18
CA GLN A 268 -18.64 4.25 -1.64
C GLN A 268 -19.37 4.11 -0.30
N GLY A 269 -18.60 4.08 0.79
CA GLY A 269 -19.12 3.93 2.15
C GLY A 269 -20.27 4.90 2.39
N GLY A 270 -21.36 4.39 2.98
CA GLY A 270 -22.70 4.96 2.87
C GLY A 270 -22.78 6.47 3.09
N GLY A 271 -22.80 7.23 2.00
CA GLY A 271 -23.25 8.61 2.02
C GLY A 271 -24.75 8.63 2.31
N ALA A 272 -25.17 9.45 3.27
CA ALA A 272 -26.57 9.84 3.37
C ALA A 272 -27.03 10.42 2.02
N PRO A 273 -28.31 10.24 1.61
CA PRO A 273 -28.78 10.63 0.28
C PRO A 273 -28.55 12.13 0.06
N GLY A 274 -27.59 12.45 -0.82
CA GLY A 274 -27.27 13.82 -1.20
C GLY A 274 -28.50 14.48 -1.82
N GLY A 275 -28.80 15.70 -1.39
CA GLY A 275 -29.99 16.42 -1.81
C GLY A 275 -30.08 16.61 -3.33
N MET A 276 -31.31 16.71 -3.84
CA MET A 276 -31.57 17.01 -5.25
C MET A 276 -31.17 18.45 -5.58
N ASP A 277 -29.92 18.65 -6.02
CA ASP A 277 -29.47 19.89 -6.64
C ASP A 277 -30.13 20.04 -8.02
N GLY A 278 -31.35 20.59 -8.01
CA GLY A 278 -32.12 20.86 -9.22
C GLY A 278 -31.44 21.92 -10.09
N LYS A 279 -31.00 21.53 -11.31
CA LYS A 279 -30.68 22.47 -12.39
C LYS A 279 -31.54 22.22 -13.61
N ASN A 280 -32.23 23.29 -14.02
CA ASN A 280 -33.14 23.31 -15.15
C ASN A 280 -32.47 22.76 -16.42
N GLN A 281 -33.12 21.79 -17.07
CA GLN A 281 -33.21 21.80 -18.52
C GLN A 281 -34.66 22.10 -18.90
N GLN A 282 -34.87 23.26 -19.53
CA GLN A 282 -36.15 23.58 -20.13
C GLN A 282 -36.39 22.65 -21.32
N LYS A 283 -37.48 21.90 -21.28
CA LYS A 283 -38.25 21.58 -22.48
C LYS A 283 -39.69 21.99 -22.24
N THR A 284 -40.09 23.06 -22.90
CA THR A 284 -41.51 23.36 -23.10
C THR A 284 -42.07 22.33 -24.08
N ASP A 285 -43.30 21.88 -23.81
CA ASP A 285 -44.44 21.81 -24.74
C ASP A 285 -45.41 20.69 -24.30
N GLY A 286 -46.70 20.79 -24.66
CA GLY A 286 -47.64 19.66 -24.54
C GLY A 286 -48.54 19.60 -23.30
N THR A 287 -49.32 20.66 -23.10
CA THR A 287 -50.74 20.70 -22.67
C THR A 287 -51.44 19.50 -21.97
N SER A 288 -52.36 19.87 -21.07
CA SER A 288 -53.63 19.17 -20.70
C SER A 288 -53.66 18.22 -19.50
N SER A 289 -54.33 18.70 -18.46
CA SER A 289 -54.79 18.01 -17.25
C SER A 289 -55.81 16.88 -17.47
N ALA A 290 -55.73 15.83 -16.65
CA ALA A 290 -56.89 15.00 -16.29
C ALA A 290 -56.73 14.38 -14.88
N THR A 291 -57.81 14.32 -14.11
CA THR A 291 -57.86 13.83 -12.72
C THR A 291 -58.74 12.58 -12.64
N LYS A 292 -58.29 11.48 -11.99
CA LYS A 292 -59.12 10.63 -11.08
C LYS A 292 -58.44 9.37 -10.50
N ASN A 293 -58.46 9.28 -9.18
CA ASN A 293 -58.95 8.18 -8.33
C ASN A 293 -58.66 6.67 -8.64
N LYS A 294 -58.01 6.05 -7.65
CA LYS A 294 -58.45 4.89 -6.84
C LYS A 294 -58.57 3.47 -7.43
N ASN A 295 -57.96 2.55 -6.66
CA ASN A 295 -58.36 1.15 -6.38
C ASN A 295 -58.34 0.18 -7.59
N SER A 296 -58.01 -1.11 -7.44
CA SER A 296 -58.14 -1.98 -6.26
C SER A 296 -57.07 -3.08 -6.18
N GLU A 297 -56.87 -3.62 -4.97
CA GLU A 297 -56.26 -4.95 -4.81
C GLU A 297 -57.21 -6.04 -5.34
N GLN A 298 -56.68 -7.10 -5.95
CA GLN A 298 -57.18 -8.45 -5.66
C GLN A 298 -56.13 -9.52 -5.95
N THR A 299 -56.09 -10.53 -5.07
CA THR A 299 -55.22 -11.70 -5.15
C THR A 299 -55.83 -12.81 -6.01
N SER A 300 -55.00 -13.70 -6.57
CA SER A 300 -55.07 -15.18 -6.36
C SER A 300 -54.53 -16.02 -7.54
N LYS A 301 -53.72 -17.05 -7.20
CA LYS A 301 -53.75 -18.43 -7.77
C LYS A 301 -53.33 -18.67 -9.24
N GLU A 302 -52.91 -19.89 -9.65
CA GLU A 302 -52.22 -21.03 -9.00
C GLU A 302 -51.76 -22.03 -10.10
N ASN A 303 -50.62 -22.73 -9.91
CA ASN A 303 -50.20 -23.98 -10.59
C ASN A 303 -50.00 -23.97 -12.15
N GLY A 304 -49.16 -24.90 -12.68
CA GLY A 304 -48.99 -24.99 -14.16
C GLY A 304 -47.85 -25.81 -14.81
N GLN A 305 -47.19 -26.75 -14.12
CA GLN A 305 -46.38 -27.89 -14.66
C GLN A 305 -45.59 -27.82 -16.00
N THR A 306 -44.27 -28.07 -15.87
CA THR A 306 -43.41 -28.95 -16.72
C THR A 306 -43.18 -28.74 -18.23
N GLY A 307 -41.89 -28.71 -18.62
CA GLY A 307 -41.36 -29.56 -19.70
C GLY A 307 -40.70 -28.88 -20.92
N GLY A 308 -39.59 -29.46 -21.41
CA GLY A 308 -39.04 -29.22 -22.75
C GLY A 308 -37.66 -28.53 -22.82
N VAL A 309 -36.71 -29.19 -23.49
CA VAL A 309 -35.35 -28.69 -23.85
C VAL A 309 -34.93 -29.41 -25.16
N PRO A 310 -34.06 -28.84 -26.01
CA PRO A 310 -34.17 -27.59 -26.78
C PRO A 310 -34.45 -27.91 -28.28
N PRO A 311 -34.18 -26.99 -29.22
CA PRO A 311 -33.61 -27.41 -30.52
C PRO A 311 -32.18 -26.90 -30.75
N SER A 312 -31.53 -27.51 -31.74
CA SER A 312 -30.16 -27.26 -32.16
C SER A 312 -30.02 -26.10 -33.17
N ILE A 313 -28.85 -25.46 -33.14
CA ILE A 313 -27.93 -25.26 -34.28
C ILE A 313 -28.58 -25.18 -35.67
N ASP A 314 -28.35 -24.05 -36.35
CA ASP A 314 -28.02 -24.05 -37.77
C ASP A 314 -26.70 -23.28 -37.97
N ASN A 315 -25.95 -23.61 -39.02
CA ASN A 315 -24.55 -23.18 -39.18
C ASN A 315 -24.19 -23.02 -40.65
N ASP A 316 -24.07 -21.76 -41.11
CA ASP A 316 -23.76 -21.45 -42.51
C ASP A 316 -22.54 -20.54 -42.63
N GLN A 317 -21.73 -20.76 -43.67
CA GLN A 317 -20.46 -20.07 -43.90
C GLN A 317 -20.53 -19.23 -45.17
N MET A 318 -19.98 -18.01 -45.15
CA MET A 318 -19.15 -17.53 -46.27
C MET A 318 -18.19 -16.41 -45.86
N GLN A 319 -17.28 -16.07 -46.77
CA GLN A 319 -16.03 -15.35 -46.49
C GLN A 319 -16.08 -13.88 -46.97
N GLY A 320 -15.37 -12.98 -46.29
CA GLY A 320 -15.18 -11.59 -46.71
C GLY A 320 -14.03 -10.90 -45.96
N GLN A 321 -13.24 -10.07 -46.64
CA GLN A 321 -12.06 -9.39 -46.09
C GLN A 321 -12.36 -7.94 -45.61
N PRO A 322 -11.51 -7.33 -44.77
CA PRO A 322 -11.81 -6.08 -44.06
C PRO A 322 -11.45 -4.80 -44.85
N PRO A 323 -12.04 -3.65 -44.50
CA PRO A 323 -11.61 -2.33 -44.96
C PRO A 323 -10.34 -1.83 -44.24
N SER A 324 -9.67 -0.83 -44.83
CA SER A 324 -8.31 -0.41 -44.51
C SER A 324 -8.20 0.89 -43.70
N MET A 325 -6.96 1.21 -43.28
CA MET A 325 -6.55 2.57 -42.91
C MET A 325 -6.61 3.52 -44.12
N ASP A 326 -6.61 4.83 -43.84
CA ASP A 326 -6.26 5.89 -44.79
C ASP A 326 -5.33 6.92 -44.10
N ASN A 327 -4.50 7.63 -44.88
CA ASN A 327 -3.45 8.54 -44.44
C ASN A 327 -3.36 9.76 -45.36
N GLY A 328 -3.42 10.97 -44.81
CA GLY A 328 -3.20 12.22 -45.54
C GLY A 328 -2.21 13.15 -44.84
N GLU A 329 -1.06 13.41 -45.46
CA GLU A 329 -0.11 14.44 -45.06
C GLU A 329 -0.35 15.74 -45.83
N MET A 330 0.01 16.91 -45.26
CA MET A 330 0.88 17.89 -45.96
C MET A 330 1.42 19.00 -45.03
N GLN A 331 2.43 19.72 -45.54
CA GLN A 331 3.37 20.58 -44.81
C GLN A 331 3.09 22.09 -45.03
N GLY A 332 3.62 22.99 -44.19
CA GLY A 332 3.65 24.45 -44.47
C GLY A 332 4.11 25.34 -43.31
N ALA A 333 4.96 26.35 -43.57
CA ALA A 333 5.63 27.20 -42.55
C ALA A 333 5.12 28.68 -42.51
N PRO A 334 5.52 29.51 -41.51
CA PRO A 334 4.96 30.86 -41.21
C PRO A 334 5.84 32.04 -41.74
N PRO A 335 5.55 33.36 -41.51
CA PRO A 335 6.00 34.06 -40.26
C PRO A 335 5.32 35.43 -39.81
N ASN A 336 5.62 35.84 -38.55
CA ASN A 336 6.01 37.21 -38.04
C ASN A 336 5.10 38.45 -37.69
N THR A 337 5.46 39.05 -36.52
CA THR A 337 5.62 40.49 -36.09
C THR A 337 4.50 41.53 -35.78
N GLN A 338 4.56 42.07 -34.53
CA GLN A 338 4.55 43.49 -34.04
C GLN A 338 3.41 44.49 -34.39
N ASP A 339 3.08 45.56 -33.63
CA ASP A 339 3.54 46.14 -32.31
C ASP A 339 2.28 46.68 -31.53
N GLY A 340 2.17 47.74 -30.69
CA GLY A 340 3.08 48.75 -30.10
C GLY A 340 2.37 49.95 -29.41
N GLY A 341 3.01 50.60 -28.42
CA GLY A 341 2.58 51.86 -27.74
C GLY A 341 1.57 51.72 -26.58
N LYS A 342 1.63 52.36 -25.38
CA LYS A 342 2.19 53.60 -24.76
C LYS A 342 1.21 54.81 -24.64
N GLY A 343 0.97 55.26 -23.40
CA GLY A 343 0.36 56.56 -23.05
C GLY A 343 -0.04 56.66 -21.56
N ASN A 344 0.20 57.80 -20.88
CA ASN A 344 -0.07 57.98 -19.43
C ASN A 344 -0.25 59.46 -19.05
N ALA A 345 -1.38 59.84 -18.42
CA ALA A 345 -1.63 61.15 -17.79
C ALA A 345 -2.84 61.09 -16.82
N ASN A 346 -2.89 61.99 -15.81
CA ASN A 346 -3.89 62.06 -14.72
C ASN A 346 -3.75 63.45 -14.02
N PRO A 347 -4.64 63.93 -13.12
CA PRO A 347 -6.00 63.51 -12.74
C PRO A 347 -7.06 64.53 -13.27
N PRO A 348 -7.96 65.25 -12.55
CA PRO A 348 -8.13 65.52 -11.10
C PRO A 348 -9.42 65.00 -10.43
N ASN A 349 -9.41 65.07 -9.09
CA ASN A 349 -10.45 64.98 -8.06
C ASN A 349 -11.96 64.90 -8.42
N GLY A 350 -12.61 63.91 -7.80
CA GLY A 350 -14.03 63.86 -7.44
C GLY A 350 -14.27 62.75 -6.41
N ASP A 351 -15.00 63.00 -5.32
CA ASP A 351 -15.02 62.11 -4.14
C ASP A 351 -15.86 60.83 -4.31
N GLY A 352 -15.30 59.70 -3.84
CA GLY A 352 -15.98 58.40 -3.81
C GLY A 352 -15.15 57.31 -3.13
N LYS A 353 -15.29 57.13 -1.81
CA LYS A 353 -14.49 56.16 -1.04
C LYS A 353 -14.95 54.71 -1.25
N GLY A 354 -14.29 54.01 -2.17
CA GLY A 354 -14.27 52.54 -2.23
C GLY A 354 -12.82 52.02 -2.22
N PRO A 355 -12.36 51.28 -1.20
CA PRO A 355 -11.04 50.65 -1.23
C PRO A 355 -11.03 49.51 -2.26
N GLY A 356 -10.21 49.63 -3.30
CA GLY A 356 -9.98 48.57 -4.29
C GLY A 356 -9.23 47.37 -3.70
N GLY A 357 -9.41 46.20 -4.31
CA GLY A 357 -8.72 44.98 -3.91
C GLY A 357 -7.27 44.92 -4.40
N MET A 358 -6.47 44.05 -3.77
CA MET A 358 -5.15 43.65 -4.26
C MET A 358 -4.79 42.24 -3.76
N SER A 359 -3.84 41.59 -4.46
CA SER A 359 -3.27 40.25 -4.19
C SER A 359 -4.04 39.05 -4.77
N THR A 360 -3.32 38.29 -5.60
CA THR A 360 -3.73 36.99 -6.14
C THR A 360 -3.61 35.92 -5.05
N GLY A 361 -4.73 35.62 -4.38
CA GLY A 361 -4.82 34.63 -3.30
C GLY A 361 -4.74 33.19 -3.77
N ASP A 362 -3.78 32.47 -3.21
CA ASP A 362 -3.62 31.02 -3.10
C ASP A 362 -4.91 30.17 -3.27
N ASN A 363 -4.98 29.39 -4.36
CA ASN A 363 -6.07 28.43 -4.62
C ASN A 363 -5.87 27.14 -3.80
N GLY A 364 -5.84 27.29 -2.47
CA GLY A 364 -5.82 26.18 -1.53
C GLY A 364 -7.15 25.41 -1.57
N MET A 365 -7.18 24.28 -2.26
CA MET A 365 -8.35 23.41 -2.32
C MET A 365 -8.71 22.86 -0.93
N GLN A 366 -9.69 23.48 -0.28
CA GLN A 366 -10.29 22.94 0.94
C GLN A 366 -10.92 21.57 0.64
N LYS A 367 -10.48 20.53 1.35
CA LYS A 367 -11.17 19.23 1.34
C LYS A 367 -12.57 19.41 1.97
N PRO A 368 -13.64 18.83 1.39
CA PRO A 368 -14.95 18.81 2.04
C PRO A 368 -14.85 18.09 3.38
N ASN A 369 -15.29 18.75 4.45
CA ASN A 369 -15.23 18.21 5.81
C ASN A 369 -16.40 17.25 6.08
N GLY A 370 -16.36 16.07 5.45
CA GLY A 370 -17.37 15.02 5.60
C GLY A 370 -16.84 13.86 6.45
N GLY A 371 -17.53 13.54 7.55
CA GLY A 371 -17.16 12.47 8.47
C GLY A 371 -17.39 11.07 7.89
N GLY A 372 -16.41 10.53 7.16
CA GLY A 372 -16.45 9.16 6.64
C GLY A 372 -15.08 8.63 6.25
N MET A 373 -14.65 7.53 6.89
CA MET A 373 -13.49 6.67 6.53
C MET A 373 -12.26 7.37 5.90
N GLY A 374 -11.78 8.46 6.53
CA GLY A 374 -10.62 9.26 6.08
C GLY A 374 -9.24 8.57 6.09
N GLY A 375 -9.18 7.26 6.33
CA GLY A 375 -7.96 6.43 6.21
C GLY A 375 -7.60 6.22 4.73
N THR A 376 -7.08 7.27 4.09
CA THR A 376 -6.99 7.41 2.63
C THR A 376 -6.31 6.20 1.96
N PHE A 377 -7.07 5.40 1.21
CA PHE A 377 -6.49 4.39 0.33
C PHE A 377 -5.71 5.09 -0.78
N GLY A 378 -4.54 4.56 -1.17
CA GLY A 378 -3.66 5.19 -2.15
C GLY A 378 -4.34 5.44 -3.51
N GLY A 379 -5.38 4.65 -3.85
CA GLY A 379 -6.20 4.81 -5.05
C GLY A 379 -7.01 6.12 -5.09
N GLN A 380 -7.33 6.70 -3.93
CA GLN A 380 -8.09 7.94 -3.79
C GLN A 380 -7.24 9.20 -4.08
N GLU A 381 -5.91 9.10 -3.97
CA GLU A 381 -4.97 10.19 -4.28
C GLU A 381 -4.96 10.47 -5.79
N VAL A 382 -4.79 11.73 -6.22
CA VAL A 382 -4.95 12.15 -7.62
C VAL A 382 -3.98 11.41 -8.58
N ALA A 383 -4.51 10.43 -9.31
CA ALA A 383 -3.78 9.59 -10.26
C ALA A 383 -3.14 10.43 -11.39
N SER A 384 -1.81 10.44 -11.45
CA SER A 384 -1.00 11.19 -12.41
C SER A 384 0.46 10.75 -12.36
N ILE A 385 1.25 11.10 -13.38
CA ILE A 385 2.72 10.88 -13.38
C ILE A 385 3.44 11.58 -12.21
N ALA A 386 2.81 12.63 -11.64
CA ALA A 386 3.32 13.40 -10.51
C ALA A 386 2.76 12.92 -9.15
N ARG A 387 1.92 11.88 -9.11
CA ARG A 387 1.25 11.41 -7.87
C ARG A 387 2.26 11.12 -6.76
N LEU A 388 3.33 10.38 -7.06
CA LEU A 388 4.36 10.02 -6.08
C LEU A 388 5.31 11.17 -5.70
N PHE A 389 5.13 12.36 -6.30
CA PHE A 389 5.89 13.58 -6.01
C PHE A 389 5.03 14.66 -5.33
N SER A 390 3.71 14.45 -5.22
CA SER A 390 2.73 15.45 -4.76
C SER A 390 2.49 15.35 -3.25
N ASN A 391 2.02 16.42 -2.61
CA ASN A 391 1.75 16.49 -1.16
C ASN A 391 0.61 15.54 -0.73
N ASN A 392 0.94 14.27 -0.47
CA ASN A 392 -0.01 13.19 -0.20
C ASN A 392 0.62 12.02 0.57
N SER A 393 -0.19 10.99 0.87
CA SER A 393 0.20 9.81 1.67
C SER A 393 1.24 8.88 1.02
N LEU A 394 1.67 9.14 -0.22
CA LEU A 394 2.55 8.28 -1.01
C LEU A 394 3.96 8.85 -1.18
N SER A 395 4.12 10.17 -1.11
CA SER A 395 5.33 10.84 -1.57
C SER A 395 6.54 10.69 -0.64
N ASP A 396 6.34 10.80 0.67
CA ASP A 396 7.41 10.72 1.69
C ASP A 396 7.83 9.27 1.99
N GLN A 397 7.22 8.29 1.32
CA GLN A 397 7.46 6.86 1.53
C GLN A 397 8.60 6.30 0.66
N ILE A 398 8.75 6.76 -0.59
CA ILE A 398 9.56 6.05 -1.60
C ILE A 398 10.38 6.93 -2.56
N ILE A 399 9.96 8.16 -2.86
CA ILE A 399 10.46 8.88 -4.06
C ILE A 399 11.85 9.51 -3.87
N TRP A 400 12.38 9.50 -2.64
CA TRP A 400 13.59 10.19 -2.18
C TRP A 400 14.85 10.05 -3.02
N LEU A 401 15.03 8.94 -3.74
CA LEU A 401 16.19 8.64 -4.58
C LEU A 401 15.79 8.26 -6.02
N PHE A 402 14.53 8.49 -6.40
CA PHE A 402 13.99 8.06 -7.69
C PHE A 402 14.59 8.82 -8.89
N PRO A 403 14.75 10.17 -8.86
CA PRO A 403 15.51 10.88 -9.89
C PRO A 403 16.93 10.32 -10.08
N LEU A 404 17.66 10.05 -8.99
CA LEU A 404 19.00 9.46 -9.04
C LEU A 404 19.00 8.03 -9.62
N ALA A 405 17.93 7.25 -9.42
CA ALA A 405 17.71 5.98 -10.10
C ALA A 405 17.47 6.14 -11.61
N VAL A 406 16.65 7.12 -12.03
CA VAL A 406 16.37 7.39 -13.45
C VAL A 406 17.61 7.88 -14.19
N PHE A 407 18.32 8.89 -13.67
CA PHE A 407 19.61 9.32 -14.22
C PHE A 407 20.66 8.20 -14.14
N GLY A 408 20.59 7.37 -13.10
CA GLY A 408 21.43 6.19 -12.95
C GLY A 408 21.24 5.15 -14.06
N PHE A 409 19.99 4.84 -14.41
CA PHE A 409 19.65 4.00 -15.55
C PHE A 409 20.17 4.61 -16.86
N ILE A 410 19.90 5.91 -17.11
CA ILE A 410 20.34 6.61 -18.33
C ILE A 410 21.87 6.55 -18.48
N ALA A 411 22.61 6.89 -17.41
CA ALA A 411 24.07 6.87 -17.42
C ALA A 411 24.64 5.45 -17.65
N ALA A 412 24.03 4.44 -17.04
CA ALA A 412 24.45 3.05 -17.22
C ALA A 412 24.08 2.52 -18.61
N ALA A 413 22.91 2.83 -19.15
CA ALA A 413 22.50 2.47 -20.51
C ALA A 413 23.44 3.09 -21.56
N ILE A 414 23.81 4.36 -21.41
CA ILE A 414 24.82 5.04 -22.24
C ILE A 414 26.19 4.37 -22.10
N LYS A 415 26.63 4.06 -20.87
CA LYS A 415 27.99 3.54 -20.62
C LYS A 415 28.16 2.10 -21.08
N GLU A 416 27.13 1.27 -20.95
CA GLU A 416 27.12 -0.14 -21.36
C GLU A 416 26.64 -0.36 -22.80
N LYS A 417 26.31 0.72 -23.52
CA LYS A 417 25.73 0.70 -24.89
C LYS A 417 24.53 -0.25 -24.97
N LEU A 418 23.52 0.00 -24.14
CA LEU A 418 22.30 -0.81 -24.10
C LEU A 418 21.59 -0.78 -25.46
N ASN A 419 21.29 -1.97 -25.98
CA ASN A 419 20.74 -2.22 -27.31
C ASN A 419 19.75 -3.39 -27.25
N LYS A 420 19.09 -3.70 -28.38
CA LYS A 420 18.05 -4.77 -28.47
C LYS A 420 18.55 -6.20 -28.14
N THR A 421 19.84 -6.42 -27.92
CA THR A 421 20.44 -7.72 -27.59
C THR A 421 21.30 -7.63 -26.32
N SER A 422 20.87 -8.26 -25.23
CA SER A 422 21.63 -8.25 -23.97
C SER A 422 22.72 -9.32 -23.96
N ASP A 423 23.81 -9.00 -24.67
CA ASP A 423 25.02 -9.83 -24.79
C ASP A 423 25.77 -10.11 -23.48
N ASN A 424 25.52 -9.34 -22.41
CA ASN A 424 26.27 -9.47 -21.16
C ASN A 424 25.44 -9.18 -19.88
N LYS A 425 25.94 -9.68 -18.74
CA LYS A 425 25.32 -9.57 -17.41
C LYS A 425 25.04 -8.14 -16.91
N ARG A 426 25.72 -7.12 -17.44
CA ARG A 426 25.52 -5.71 -17.07
C ARG A 426 24.30 -5.14 -17.79
N LYS A 427 24.14 -5.44 -19.09
CA LYS A 427 22.90 -5.16 -19.84
C LYS A 427 21.71 -5.94 -19.27
N LEU A 428 21.85 -7.24 -19.03
CA LEU A 428 20.81 -8.07 -18.41
C LEU A 428 20.38 -7.54 -17.04
N SER A 429 21.33 -7.12 -16.20
CA SER A 429 20.99 -6.53 -14.90
C SER A 429 20.31 -5.16 -15.03
N LEU A 430 20.65 -4.35 -16.03
CA LEU A 430 19.95 -3.07 -16.28
C LEU A 430 18.50 -3.30 -16.70
N VAL A 431 18.28 -4.25 -17.62
CA VAL A 431 16.92 -4.68 -18.03
C VAL A 431 16.12 -5.18 -16.83
N LEU A 432 16.71 -6.03 -15.99
CA LEU A 432 16.02 -6.58 -14.83
C LEU A 432 15.52 -5.48 -13.87
N TRP A 433 16.36 -4.52 -13.52
CA TRP A 433 15.96 -3.47 -12.58
C TRP A 433 15.05 -2.41 -13.21
N SER A 434 15.21 -2.05 -14.49
CA SER A 434 14.33 -1.06 -15.13
C SER A 434 12.97 -1.62 -15.54
N MET A 435 12.90 -2.89 -15.94
CA MET A 435 11.64 -3.58 -16.23
C MET A 435 10.91 -4.07 -14.97
N TRP A 436 11.56 -4.02 -13.80
CA TRP A 436 10.89 -4.08 -12.50
C TRP A 436 10.35 -2.68 -12.15
N LEU A 437 11.20 -1.65 -12.16
CA LEU A 437 10.81 -0.28 -11.75
C LEU A 437 9.65 0.31 -12.58
N LEU A 438 9.72 0.21 -13.91
CA LEU A 438 8.83 0.98 -14.79
C LEU A 438 7.36 0.54 -14.72
N PRO A 439 7.01 -0.77 -14.79
CA PRO A 439 5.61 -1.19 -14.66
C PRO A 439 5.00 -0.87 -13.29
N GLU A 440 5.77 -1.04 -12.21
CA GLU A 440 5.30 -0.71 -10.86
C GLU A 440 5.12 0.80 -10.66
N PHE A 441 6.06 1.62 -11.16
CA PHE A 441 5.94 3.08 -11.11
C PHE A 441 4.71 3.58 -11.88
N ILE A 442 4.42 3.01 -13.05
CA ILE A 442 3.20 3.28 -13.81
C ILE A 442 1.96 2.86 -13.01
N TYR A 443 1.94 1.64 -12.47
CA TYR A 443 0.83 1.13 -11.66
C TYR A 443 0.51 2.06 -10.47
N PHE A 444 1.49 2.38 -9.63
CA PHE A 444 1.27 3.22 -8.45
C PHE A 444 0.97 4.69 -8.79
N SER A 445 1.44 5.19 -9.94
CA SER A 445 1.11 6.54 -10.43
C SER A 445 -0.33 6.66 -10.95
N PHE A 446 -0.88 5.60 -11.56
CA PHE A 446 -2.14 5.67 -12.31
C PHE A 446 -3.30 4.82 -11.77
N THR A 447 -3.08 3.80 -10.93
CA THR A 447 -4.19 2.97 -10.44
C THR A 447 -5.15 3.75 -9.54
N LYS A 448 -6.44 3.59 -9.78
CA LYS A 448 -7.54 4.11 -8.95
C LYS A 448 -8.18 3.03 -8.07
N GLY A 449 -7.71 1.78 -8.18
CA GLY A 449 -8.19 0.65 -7.41
C GLY A 449 -7.73 0.65 -5.95
N LEU A 450 -8.22 -0.34 -5.20
CA LEU A 450 -8.01 -0.45 -3.75
C LEU A 450 -6.57 -0.86 -3.42
N PHE A 451 -5.70 0.08 -3.04
CA PHE A 451 -4.33 -0.24 -2.60
C PHE A 451 -3.87 0.61 -1.41
N HIS A 452 -2.91 0.09 -0.64
CA HIS A 452 -2.36 0.77 0.53
C HIS A 452 -0.99 1.38 0.22
N PRO A 453 -0.64 2.56 0.79
CA PRO A 453 0.65 3.22 0.57
C PRO A 453 1.88 2.32 0.76
N TYR A 454 1.83 1.39 1.72
CA TYR A 454 2.97 0.55 2.07
C TYR A 454 3.39 -0.46 0.98
N TYR A 455 2.53 -0.73 -0.02
CA TYR A 455 2.89 -1.54 -1.19
C TYR A 455 4.02 -0.91 -2.04
N LEU A 456 4.31 0.39 -1.87
CA LEU A 456 5.41 1.10 -2.55
C LEU A 456 6.80 0.52 -2.22
N THR A 457 6.93 -0.31 -1.18
CA THR A 457 8.14 -1.09 -0.86
C THR A 457 8.66 -1.95 -2.03
N MET A 458 7.79 -2.37 -2.95
CA MET A 458 8.17 -3.14 -4.15
C MET A 458 9.12 -2.35 -5.08
N LEU A 459 9.01 -1.02 -5.09
CA LEU A 459 9.89 -0.10 -5.83
C LEU A 459 11.28 0.05 -5.19
N ALA A 460 11.41 -0.24 -3.89
CA ALA A 460 12.64 0.05 -3.13
C ALA A 460 13.86 -0.74 -3.61
N PRO A 461 13.79 -2.06 -3.91
CA PRO A 461 14.89 -2.80 -4.51
C PRO A 461 15.34 -2.28 -5.89
N PRO A 462 14.47 -2.09 -6.91
CA PRO A 462 14.93 -1.60 -8.21
C PRO A 462 15.41 -0.14 -8.19
N ILE A 463 14.82 0.76 -7.37
CA ILE A 463 15.38 2.11 -7.13
C ILE A 463 16.80 1.98 -6.58
N SER A 464 16.98 1.26 -5.48
CA SER A 464 18.27 1.10 -4.80
C SER A 464 19.33 0.46 -5.71
N ALA A 465 18.94 -0.52 -6.53
CA ALA A 465 19.80 -1.12 -7.53
C ALA A 465 20.26 -0.11 -8.59
N LEU A 466 19.32 0.65 -9.18
CA LEU A 466 19.62 1.63 -10.23
C LEU A 466 20.41 2.83 -9.71
N VAL A 467 20.22 3.25 -8.45
CA VAL A 467 21.07 4.26 -7.79
C VAL A 467 22.51 3.78 -7.69
N GLY A 468 22.75 2.59 -7.13
CA GLY A 468 24.12 2.06 -6.95
C GLY A 468 24.84 1.78 -8.27
N ILE A 469 24.13 1.20 -9.24
CA ILE A 469 24.61 1.03 -10.63
C ILE A 469 24.87 2.39 -11.28
N GLY A 470 23.97 3.35 -11.03
CA GLY A 470 23.95 4.70 -11.56
C GLY A 470 25.13 5.53 -11.15
N VAL A 471 25.37 5.69 -9.84
CA VAL A 471 26.50 6.46 -9.29
C VAL A 471 27.84 5.97 -9.86
N VAL A 472 28.05 4.65 -9.94
CA VAL A 472 29.27 4.07 -10.52
C VAL A 472 29.39 4.32 -12.03
N SER A 473 28.27 4.41 -12.74
CA SER A 473 28.25 4.66 -14.20
C SER A 473 28.40 6.15 -14.52
N MET A 474 27.69 7.02 -13.81
CA MET A 474 27.86 8.47 -13.82
C MET A 474 29.28 8.89 -13.42
N TRP A 475 29.90 8.26 -12.43
CA TRP A 475 31.30 8.53 -12.08
C TRP A 475 32.28 8.20 -13.22
N LYS A 476 32.01 7.14 -14.01
CA LYS A 476 32.81 6.83 -15.21
C LYS A 476 32.63 7.93 -16.26
N LEU A 477 31.38 8.27 -16.62
CA LEU A 477 31.05 9.31 -17.60
C LEU A 477 31.54 10.71 -17.18
N TYR A 478 31.54 11.03 -15.88
CA TYR A 478 32.07 12.29 -15.33
C TYR A 478 33.58 12.44 -15.52
N ASN A 479 34.34 11.33 -15.60
CA ASN A 479 35.77 11.36 -15.90
C ASN A 479 36.08 11.14 -17.40
N GLU A 480 35.05 11.00 -18.24
CA GLU A 480 35.15 11.21 -19.68
C GLU A 480 34.99 12.72 -20.02
N ASN A 481 35.21 13.06 -21.29
CA ASN A 481 35.04 14.42 -21.82
C ASN A 481 33.75 14.53 -22.65
N GLY A 482 33.25 15.76 -22.84
CA GLY A 482 32.01 16.03 -23.57
C GLY A 482 30.74 15.88 -22.74
N TRP A 483 29.58 16.02 -23.38
CA TRP A 483 28.27 16.26 -22.73
C TRP A 483 27.91 15.24 -21.63
N LYS A 484 28.27 13.96 -21.80
CA LYS A 484 27.95 12.86 -20.87
C LYS A 484 28.47 13.10 -19.44
N SER A 485 29.51 13.91 -19.30
CA SER A 485 30.06 14.28 -17.99
C SER A 485 29.11 15.16 -17.16
N TRP A 486 28.14 15.85 -17.77
CA TRP A 486 27.16 16.67 -17.05
C TRP A 486 26.06 15.87 -16.35
N ILE A 487 25.89 14.57 -16.69
CA ILE A 487 24.83 13.73 -16.10
C ILE A 487 24.96 13.64 -14.58
N LEU A 488 26.19 13.56 -14.04
CA LEU A 488 26.44 13.44 -12.60
C LEU A 488 25.98 14.68 -11.79
N PRO A 489 26.46 15.92 -12.06
CA PRO A 489 25.97 17.09 -11.32
C PRO A 489 24.49 17.40 -11.56
N VAL A 490 23.96 17.12 -12.77
CA VAL A 490 22.52 17.30 -13.04
C VAL A 490 21.66 16.33 -12.21
N ALA A 491 22.06 15.06 -12.11
CA ALA A 491 21.35 14.07 -11.30
C ALA A 491 21.33 14.43 -9.81
N LEU A 492 22.45 14.88 -9.26
CA LEU A 492 22.57 15.31 -7.86
C LEU A 492 21.72 16.56 -7.55
N ILE A 493 21.59 17.50 -8.49
CA ILE A 493 20.69 18.65 -8.36
C ILE A 493 19.23 18.19 -8.44
N ALA A 494 18.85 17.36 -9.41
CA ALA A 494 17.46 16.92 -9.60
C ALA A 494 16.94 16.08 -8.42
N ASP A 495 17.76 15.18 -7.87
CA ASP A 495 17.42 14.39 -6.68
C ASP A 495 17.32 15.28 -5.44
N GLY A 496 18.28 16.20 -5.24
CA GLY A 496 18.26 17.15 -4.14
C GLY A 496 17.05 18.09 -4.16
N LEU A 497 16.69 18.64 -5.33
CA LEU A 497 15.47 19.44 -5.52
C LEU A 497 14.20 18.63 -5.24
N THR A 498 14.19 17.34 -5.58
CA THR A 498 13.06 16.43 -5.28
C THR A 498 12.92 16.21 -3.78
N GLN A 499 14.01 15.97 -3.05
CA GLN A 499 13.92 15.85 -1.58
C GLN A 499 13.49 17.18 -0.93
N ILE A 500 13.98 18.33 -1.42
CA ILE A 500 13.57 19.66 -0.94
C ILE A 500 12.06 19.90 -1.20
N LEU A 501 11.52 19.45 -2.34
CA LEU A 501 10.08 19.50 -2.62
C LEU A 501 9.27 18.69 -1.59
N ILE A 502 9.62 17.43 -1.33
CA ILE A 502 8.90 16.60 -0.35
C ILE A 502 9.02 17.18 1.06
N LEU A 503 10.19 17.68 1.44
CA LEU A 503 10.40 18.35 2.72
C LEU A 503 9.65 19.69 2.84
N SER A 504 9.36 20.37 1.73
CA SER A 504 8.57 21.62 1.75
C SER A 504 7.18 21.41 2.36
N TYR A 505 6.58 20.23 2.16
CA TYR A 505 5.25 19.84 2.68
C TYR A 505 5.20 19.70 4.22
N TYR A 506 6.37 19.72 4.86
CA TYR A 506 6.56 19.69 6.31
C TYR A 506 7.26 20.96 6.85
N TYR A 507 7.67 21.89 5.99
CA TYR A 507 8.55 23.01 6.35
C TYR A 507 7.98 23.92 7.43
N ASN A 508 6.68 24.20 7.38
CA ASN A 508 6.01 25.05 8.38
C ASN A 508 5.72 24.33 9.71
N ILE A 509 5.80 23.00 9.75
CA ILE A 509 5.32 22.16 10.87
C ILE A 509 6.49 21.43 11.56
N SER A 510 7.62 21.21 10.88
CA SER A 510 8.77 20.47 11.38
C SER A 510 10.07 21.26 11.22
N ASN A 511 10.73 21.58 12.33
CA ASN A 511 12.09 22.14 12.28
C ASN A 511 13.10 21.13 11.71
N THR A 512 12.87 19.82 11.88
CA THR A 512 13.63 18.75 11.24
C THR A 512 13.59 18.88 9.71
N ALA A 513 12.42 19.19 9.13
CA ALA A 513 12.30 19.41 7.68
C ALA A 513 13.19 20.57 7.19
N LYS A 514 13.19 21.71 7.91
CA LYS A 514 14.02 22.88 7.59
C LYS A 514 15.52 22.53 7.60
N ILE A 515 15.96 21.79 8.61
CA ILE A 515 17.35 21.35 8.78
C ILE A 515 17.74 20.38 7.64
N LEU A 516 16.90 19.38 7.35
CA LEU A 516 17.14 18.42 6.28
C LEU A 516 17.20 19.10 4.90
N SER A 517 16.25 20.00 4.59
CA SER A 517 16.28 20.78 3.33
C SER A 517 17.55 21.59 3.19
N THR A 518 18.03 22.21 4.28
CA THR A 518 19.28 22.97 4.30
C THR A 518 20.49 22.07 4.06
N ILE A 519 20.55 20.90 4.72
CA ILE A 519 21.64 19.93 4.52
C ILE A 519 21.66 19.44 3.06
N VAL A 520 20.52 19.00 2.52
CA VAL A 520 20.38 18.55 1.12
C VAL A 520 20.80 19.65 0.15
N ALA A 521 20.27 20.88 0.32
CA ALA A 521 20.60 22.00 -0.55
C ALA A 521 22.11 22.28 -0.58
N VAL A 522 22.74 22.42 0.59
CA VAL A 522 24.18 22.69 0.68
C VAL A 522 24.99 21.51 0.13
N SER A 523 24.71 20.27 0.54
CA SER A 523 25.49 19.10 0.12
C SER A 523 25.40 18.83 -1.38
N CYS A 524 24.22 19.00 -1.97
CA CYS A 524 23.95 18.59 -3.35
C CYS A 524 24.23 19.73 -4.33
N ILE A 525 23.72 20.94 -4.06
CA ILE A 525 23.86 22.07 -4.99
C ILE A 525 25.31 22.56 -5.02
N VAL A 526 25.95 22.79 -3.86
CA VAL A 526 27.35 23.28 -3.82
C VAL A 526 28.31 22.25 -4.42
N SER A 527 28.17 20.97 -4.08
CA SER A 527 28.99 19.90 -4.69
C SER A 527 28.81 19.83 -6.21
N SER A 528 27.58 19.99 -6.71
CA SER A 528 27.28 19.93 -8.14
C SER A 528 27.78 21.16 -8.90
N ILE A 529 27.69 22.36 -8.31
CA ILE A 529 28.29 23.58 -8.86
C ILE A 529 29.81 23.44 -8.95
N ILE A 530 30.49 22.94 -7.90
CA ILE A 530 31.94 22.73 -7.94
C ILE A 530 32.30 21.64 -8.97
N LEU A 531 31.55 20.54 -9.06
CA LEU A 531 31.74 19.51 -10.08
C LEU A 531 31.53 20.05 -11.51
N ALA A 532 30.61 20.99 -11.71
CA ALA A 532 30.38 21.69 -12.97
C ALA A 532 31.51 22.67 -13.34
N ILE A 533 32.01 23.47 -12.38
CA ILE A 533 33.17 24.37 -12.57
C ILE A 533 34.42 23.55 -12.92
N VAL A 534 34.66 22.43 -12.23
CA VAL A 534 35.71 21.47 -12.56
C VAL A 534 35.53 20.89 -13.96
N ASN A 535 34.29 20.71 -14.43
CA ASN A 535 34.01 20.20 -15.77
C ASN A 535 34.29 21.24 -16.87
N LEU A 536 33.88 22.50 -16.65
CA LEU A 536 34.16 23.63 -17.55
C LEU A 536 35.66 23.92 -17.68
N THR A 537 36.41 23.76 -16.58
CA THR A 537 37.86 24.02 -16.52
C THR A 537 38.73 22.87 -17.07
N LYS A 538 38.15 21.70 -17.41
CA LYS A 538 38.89 20.61 -18.10
C LYS A 538 39.50 21.03 -19.43
N ASN A 539 38.80 21.87 -20.20
CA ASN A 539 39.11 22.13 -21.61
C ASN A 539 39.96 23.39 -21.86
N LYS A 540 40.15 24.27 -20.85
CA LYS A 540 41.04 25.43 -21.01
C LYS A 540 42.49 25.00 -20.81
N LYS A 541 43.38 25.30 -21.78
CA LYS A 541 44.84 25.28 -21.56
C LYS A 541 45.18 26.23 -20.41
N ASP A 542 46.11 25.81 -19.56
CA ASP A 542 46.27 26.41 -18.22
C ASP A 542 46.64 27.90 -18.27
N THR A 543 45.77 28.73 -17.68
CA THR A 543 45.96 30.17 -17.42
C THR A 543 45.71 30.52 -15.94
N LEU A 544 45.52 29.49 -15.10
CA LEU A 544 45.30 29.59 -13.66
C LEU A 544 46.50 29.02 -12.90
N ASN A 545 46.65 29.45 -11.64
CA ASN A 545 47.83 29.16 -10.82
C ASN A 545 48.03 27.64 -10.64
N LYS A 546 49.25 27.14 -10.89
CA LYS A 546 49.51 25.69 -11.04
C LYS A 546 49.15 24.86 -9.81
N LYS A 547 49.39 25.38 -8.59
CA LYS A 547 49.13 24.67 -7.33
C LYS A 547 47.62 24.37 -7.13
N ASP A 548 46.77 25.38 -7.25
CA ASP A 548 45.32 25.21 -7.03
C ASP A 548 44.67 24.39 -8.16
N THR A 549 45.11 24.62 -9.39
CA THR A 549 44.66 23.86 -10.57
C THR A 549 44.90 22.35 -10.41
N LEU A 550 46.02 21.94 -9.81
CA LEU A 550 46.29 20.54 -9.46
C LEU A 550 45.36 20.00 -8.36
N LYS A 551 45.02 20.84 -7.37
CA LYS A 551 44.13 20.47 -6.24
C LYS A 551 42.71 20.17 -6.73
N PHE A 552 42.14 21.04 -7.59
CA PHE A 552 40.80 20.86 -8.16
C PHE A 552 40.72 19.72 -9.19
N LYS A 553 41.77 19.51 -10.01
CA LYS A 553 41.82 18.38 -10.98
C LYS A 553 41.95 17.01 -10.28
N SER A 554 42.29 16.95 -8.99
CA SER A 554 42.54 15.72 -8.22
C SER A 554 41.36 14.76 -8.15
N ILE A 555 41.61 13.47 -8.43
CA ILE A 555 40.62 12.39 -8.30
C ILE A 555 40.10 12.25 -6.86
N LYS A 556 40.92 12.51 -5.83
CA LYS A 556 40.49 12.45 -4.42
C LYS A 556 39.44 13.52 -4.13
N PHE A 557 39.72 14.78 -4.50
CA PHE A 557 38.81 15.92 -4.28
C PHE A 557 37.46 15.71 -4.98
N LYS A 558 37.48 15.35 -6.27
CA LYS A 558 36.26 15.07 -7.05
C LYS A 558 35.43 13.93 -6.46
N LYS A 559 36.05 12.91 -5.84
CA LYS A 559 35.33 11.86 -5.11
C LYS A 559 34.69 12.38 -3.82
N SER A 560 35.40 13.21 -3.04
CA SER A 560 34.85 13.78 -1.80
C SER A 560 33.55 14.56 -2.04
N LEU A 561 33.48 15.38 -3.09
CA LEU A 561 32.26 16.11 -3.46
C LEU A 561 31.07 15.17 -3.73
N VAL A 562 31.30 14.10 -4.50
CA VAL A 562 30.26 13.09 -4.78
C VAL A 562 29.85 12.34 -3.51
N THR A 563 30.80 12.01 -2.63
CA THR A 563 30.49 11.39 -1.33
C THR A 563 29.67 12.32 -0.43
N ILE A 564 30.00 13.62 -0.37
CA ILE A 564 29.25 14.62 0.42
C ILE A 564 27.81 14.75 -0.09
N ALA A 565 27.62 14.88 -1.41
CA ALA A 565 26.29 14.93 -2.00
C ALA A 565 25.47 13.66 -1.73
N LEU A 566 26.07 12.48 -1.85
CA LEU A 566 25.39 11.21 -1.56
C LEU A 566 25.06 11.03 -0.07
N MET A 567 25.92 11.51 0.84
CA MET A 567 25.60 11.55 2.28
C MET A 567 24.41 12.47 2.56
N GLY A 568 24.32 13.61 1.86
CA GLY A 568 23.17 14.51 1.92
C GLY A 568 21.88 13.89 1.38
N LEU A 569 21.94 13.16 0.26
CA LEU A 569 20.76 12.46 -0.27
C LEU A 569 20.34 11.25 0.60
N LEU A 570 21.25 10.70 1.41
CA LEU A 570 20.96 9.58 2.31
C LEU A 570 20.49 10.01 3.71
N ILE A 571 20.79 11.23 4.18
CA ILE A 571 20.41 11.66 5.54
C ILE A 571 18.89 11.81 5.72
N THR A 572 18.20 12.34 4.71
CA THR A 572 16.74 12.51 4.72
C THR A 572 15.98 11.18 4.83
N PRO A 573 16.18 10.19 3.94
CA PRO A 573 15.50 8.90 4.05
C PRO A 573 15.98 8.09 5.28
N LEU A 574 17.21 8.27 5.76
CA LEU A 574 17.66 7.71 7.05
C LEU A 574 16.90 8.29 8.24
N VAL A 575 16.77 9.61 8.36
CA VAL A 575 16.01 10.25 9.46
C VAL A 575 14.52 9.88 9.37
N CYS A 576 13.96 9.82 8.16
CA CYS A 576 12.59 9.34 7.96
C CYS A 576 12.43 7.87 8.39
N SER A 577 13.34 6.97 8.02
CA SER A 577 13.33 5.57 8.47
C SER A 577 13.43 5.43 9.99
N ALA A 578 14.30 6.23 10.63
CA ALA A 578 14.54 6.19 12.06
C ALA A 578 13.32 6.60 12.92
N THR A 579 12.33 7.31 12.35
CA THR A 579 11.10 7.67 13.08
C THR A 579 10.35 6.46 13.62
N THR A 580 10.38 5.33 12.91
CA THR A 580 9.73 4.07 13.32
C THR A 580 10.32 3.44 14.59
N ILE A 581 11.53 3.81 15.01
CA ILE A 581 12.11 3.38 16.30
C ILE A 581 11.53 4.23 17.46
N LEU A 582 11.12 5.46 17.15
CA LEU A 582 10.82 6.53 18.12
C LEU A 582 9.32 6.78 18.30
N TYR A 583 8.51 6.46 17.29
CA TYR A 583 7.06 6.68 17.27
C TYR A 583 6.36 5.42 16.73
N PRO A 584 5.24 4.98 17.32
CA PRO A 584 4.46 3.85 16.81
C PRO A 584 3.85 4.18 15.44
N MET A 585 3.86 3.21 14.53
CA MET A 585 3.17 3.35 13.24
C MET A 585 1.69 2.97 13.34
N SER A 586 0.89 3.37 12.33
CA SER A 586 -0.42 2.73 12.13
C SER A 586 -0.21 1.26 11.76
N GLY A 587 -0.76 0.35 12.57
CA GLY A 587 -0.70 -1.09 12.32
C GLY A 587 -1.31 -1.49 10.97
N THR A 588 -2.39 -0.82 10.55
CA THR A 588 -3.10 -1.07 9.28
C THR A 588 -2.43 -0.40 8.08
N PHE A 589 -1.78 0.75 8.29
CA PHE A 589 -1.14 1.54 7.24
C PHE A 589 0.29 1.93 7.65
N PRO A 590 1.24 0.97 7.75
CA PRO A 590 2.61 1.26 8.16
C PRO A 590 3.29 2.25 7.21
N SER A 591 3.83 3.32 7.77
CA SER A 591 4.52 4.40 7.06
C SER A 591 5.66 4.94 7.91
N ALA A 592 6.69 5.49 7.28
CA ALA A 592 7.81 6.12 7.97
C ALA A 592 8.05 7.53 7.42
N GLY A 593 8.35 8.51 8.28
CA GLY A 593 8.57 9.88 7.82
C GLY A 593 8.26 10.96 8.86
N LEU A 594 8.36 12.22 8.44
CA LEU A 594 8.04 13.38 9.26
C LEU A 594 6.53 13.50 9.58
N SER A 595 5.72 12.71 8.86
CA SER A 595 4.33 12.33 9.15
C SER A 595 4.14 11.70 10.54
N LEU A 596 5.12 10.95 11.07
CA LEU A 596 5.10 10.42 12.45
C LEU A 596 5.57 11.45 13.49
N MET A 597 6.51 12.34 13.12
CA MET A 597 7.02 13.39 14.02
C MET A 597 6.01 14.54 14.24
N THR A 598 5.02 14.67 13.36
CA THR A 598 4.02 15.75 13.38
C THR A 598 2.64 15.14 13.55
N ASN A 599 1.73 15.74 14.33
CA ASN A 599 0.46 15.11 14.71
C ASN A 599 -0.50 14.77 13.54
N LYS A 600 -0.16 15.08 12.28
CA LYS A 600 -0.90 14.70 11.06
C LYS A 600 -1.30 13.22 11.00
N GLN A 601 -0.54 12.31 11.61
CA GLN A 601 -0.86 10.88 11.57
C GLN A 601 -1.86 10.43 12.66
N LYS A 602 -2.25 11.31 13.60
CA LYS A 602 -3.38 11.05 14.52
C LYS A 602 -4.75 11.09 13.83
N ASP A 603 -4.83 11.73 12.66
CA ASP A 603 -6.06 11.85 11.85
C ASP A 603 -6.34 10.58 11.01
N GLY A 604 -5.38 9.64 10.96
CA GLY A 604 -5.58 8.33 10.35
C GLY A 604 -6.21 7.35 11.36
N PHE A 605 -7.19 6.56 10.91
CA PHE A 605 -7.94 5.60 11.75
C PHE A 605 -7.03 4.73 12.61
N ASN A 606 -6.92 5.07 13.90
CA ASN A 606 -6.26 4.27 14.90
C ASN A 606 -7.26 3.23 15.41
N MET A 607 -7.14 1.99 14.92
CA MET A 607 -8.01 0.86 15.29
C MET A 607 -7.70 0.40 16.73
N GLY A 608 -8.16 1.18 17.70
CA GLY A 608 -7.79 1.08 19.11
C GLY A 608 -6.44 1.74 19.43
N ASP A 609 -6.29 2.30 20.62
CA ASP A 609 -4.98 2.47 21.25
C ASP A 609 -4.50 1.08 21.71
N PRO A 610 -3.24 0.67 21.47
CA PRO A 610 -2.67 -0.54 22.06
C PRO A 610 -2.85 -0.68 23.59
N ASN A 611 -3.14 0.42 24.29
CA ASN A 611 -3.45 0.46 25.73
C ASN A 611 -4.93 0.71 26.06
N SER A 612 -5.81 1.03 25.09
CA SER A 612 -7.27 1.03 25.29
C SER A 612 -7.79 -0.40 25.22
N GLY A 613 -7.25 -1.27 26.07
CA GLY A 613 -7.67 -2.66 26.15
C GLY A 613 -9.15 -2.73 26.52
N ASN A 614 -9.90 -3.58 25.84
CA ASN A 614 -11.31 -3.82 26.14
C ASN A 614 -11.47 -4.70 27.39
N THR A 615 -10.60 -4.51 28.39
CA THR A 615 -10.38 -5.36 29.56
C THR A 615 -11.68 -5.62 30.30
N LYS A 616 -12.48 -4.58 30.54
CA LYS A 616 -13.77 -4.70 31.22
C LYS A 616 -14.83 -5.44 30.41
N LEU A 617 -14.86 -5.28 29.08
CA LEU A 617 -15.70 -6.11 28.20
C LEU A 617 -15.22 -7.56 28.19
N ILE A 618 -13.91 -7.80 28.13
CA ILE A 618 -13.29 -9.14 28.18
C ILE A 618 -13.60 -9.82 29.53
N GLU A 619 -13.49 -9.11 30.64
CA GLU A 619 -13.83 -9.59 31.99
C GLU A 619 -15.34 -9.85 32.12
N PHE A 620 -16.18 -8.94 31.63
CA PHE A 620 -17.64 -9.14 31.58
C PHE A 620 -18.00 -10.40 30.80
N LEU A 621 -17.55 -10.52 29.55
CA LEU A 621 -17.87 -11.66 28.69
C LEU A 621 -17.33 -12.97 29.27
N LYS A 622 -16.09 -12.99 29.81
CA LYS A 622 -15.50 -14.20 30.41
C LYS A 622 -16.13 -14.60 31.74
N SER A 623 -16.56 -13.65 32.57
CA SER A 623 -17.26 -13.94 33.83
C SER A 623 -18.70 -14.43 33.61
N HIS A 624 -19.30 -14.08 32.47
CA HIS A 624 -20.63 -14.53 32.10
C HIS A 624 -20.66 -15.72 31.14
N LYS A 625 -19.52 -16.14 30.56
CA LYS A 625 -19.42 -17.33 29.73
C LYS A 625 -19.83 -18.57 30.52
N THR A 626 -20.71 -19.36 29.92
CA THR A 626 -21.16 -20.67 30.38
C THR A 626 -20.53 -21.76 29.51
N ASN A 627 -21.18 -22.14 28.40
CA ASN A 627 -20.73 -23.15 27.43
C ASN A 627 -20.66 -22.61 25.99
N GLU A 628 -20.79 -21.30 25.79
CA GLU A 628 -20.87 -20.69 24.46
C GLU A 628 -19.58 -20.89 23.66
N LYS A 629 -19.72 -21.22 22.37
CA LYS A 629 -18.63 -21.48 21.44
C LYS A 629 -17.92 -20.19 21.00
N TYR A 630 -18.68 -19.10 20.90
CA TYR A 630 -18.19 -17.76 20.61
C TYR A 630 -18.43 -16.85 21.81
N LEU A 631 -17.35 -16.21 22.27
CA LEU A 631 -17.37 -15.27 23.40
C LEU A 631 -18.09 -13.96 23.03
N LEU A 632 -18.09 -13.59 21.75
CA LEU A 632 -18.79 -12.44 21.18
C LEU A 632 -19.14 -12.71 19.71
N VAL A 633 -20.14 -12.00 19.19
CA VAL A 633 -20.41 -11.82 17.76
C VAL A 633 -20.27 -10.34 17.39
N THR A 634 -19.65 -10.04 16.24
CA THR A 634 -19.42 -8.68 15.73
C THR A 634 -19.83 -8.57 14.25
N SER A 635 -20.03 -7.33 13.77
CA SER A 635 -20.35 -7.03 12.36
C SER A 635 -19.16 -7.28 11.41
N SER A 636 -17.93 -6.96 11.84
CA SER A 636 -16.68 -7.23 11.10
C SER A 636 -15.58 -7.72 12.04
N THR A 637 -14.40 -8.06 11.49
CA THR A 637 -13.21 -8.40 12.28
C THR A 637 -12.51 -7.18 12.89
N ASN A 638 -12.90 -5.96 12.50
CA ASN A 638 -12.36 -4.72 13.07
C ASN A 638 -13.00 -4.40 14.42
N GLY A 639 -12.31 -3.62 15.25
CA GLY A 639 -12.72 -3.38 16.63
C GLY A 639 -12.54 -4.63 17.50
N TYR A 640 -13.51 -4.88 18.38
CA TYR A 640 -13.42 -5.83 19.51
C TYR A 640 -12.92 -7.24 19.15
N ALA A 641 -13.28 -7.77 17.97
CA ALA A 641 -13.00 -9.17 17.64
C ALA A 641 -11.50 -9.51 17.66
N SER A 642 -10.67 -8.64 17.07
CA SER A 642 -9.22 -8.86 17.02
C SER A 642 -8.59 -8.79 18.41
N ASP A 643 -8.96 -7.78 19.22
CA ASP A 643 -8.45 -7.57 20.57
C ASP A 643 -8.84 -8.72 21.53
N ILE A 644 -10.09 -9.18 21.47
CA ILE A 644 -10.56 -10.32 22.27
C ILE A 644 -9.77 -11.59 21.91
N ILE A 645 -9.63 -11.94 20.62
CA ILE A 645 -8.89 -13.14 20.19
C ILE A 645 -7.43 -13.06 20.65
N ILE A 646 -6.77 -11.92 20.44
CA ILE A 646 -5.38 -11.65 20.84
C ILE A 646 -5.17 -11.92 22.34
N ASN A 647 -5.98 -11.31 23.20
CA ASN A 647 -5.79 -11.37 24.66
C ASN A 647 -6.27 -12.69 25.27
N THR A 648 -7.38 -13.26 24.78
CA THR A 648 -8.03 -14.42 25.41
C THR A 648 -7.70 -15.76 24.77
N GLY A 649 -7.51 -15.80 23.44
CA GLY A 649 -7.51 -17.05 22.67
C GLY A 649 -8.89 -17.69 22.48
N GLU A 650 -9.98 -16.98 22.85
CA GLU A 650 -11.37 -17.41 22.67
C GLU A 650 -11.92 -17.02 21.29
N SER A 651 -12.93 -17.74 20.82
CA SER A 651 -13.56 -17.51 19.50
C SER A 651 -14.43 -16.26 19.48
N VAL A 652 -14.34 -15.46 18.42
CA VAL A 652 -15.28 -14.36 18.13
C VAL A 652 -15.77 -14.51 16.69
N MET A 653 -17.09 -14.44 16.50
CA MET A 653 -17.72 -14.55 15.18
C MET A 653 -17.82 -13.15 14.53
N ALA A 654 -17.10 -12.94 13.42
CA ALA A 654 -17.19 -11.72 12.62
C ALA A 654 -18.08 -11.95 11.39
N LEU A 655 -19.37 -11.59 11.50
CA LEU A 655 -20.42 -12.00 10.54
C LEU A 655 -20.15 -11.57 9.09
N GLY A 656 -19.59 -10.38 8.87
CA GLY A 656 -19.29 -9.85 7.54
C GLY A 656 -17.82 -9.83 7.16
N GLY A 657 -16.99 -10.66 7.81
CA GLY A 657 -15.55 -10.77 7.50
C GLY A 657 -14.78 -9.45 7.70
N PHE A 658 -13.83 -9.15 6.82
CA PHE A 658 -12.91 -8.03 7.04
C PHE A 658 -13.55 -6.64 6.94
N PHE A 659 -14.40 -6.39 5.93
CA PHE A 659 -15.06 -5.08 5.75
C PHE A 659 -16.49 -5.02 6.31
N GLY A 660 -17.06 -6.11 6.83
CA GLY A 660 -18.50 -6.21 7.11
C GLY A 660 -19.33 -6.32 5.83
N THR A 661 -18.76 -6.88 4.77
CA THR A 661 -19.35 -7.01 3.42
C THR A 661 -19.67 -8.44 3.04
N ASP A 662 -18.98 -9.40 3.65
CA ASP A 662 -19.11 -10.82 3.32
C ASP A 662 -20.46 -11.33 3.84
N LYS A 663 -21.08 -12.33 3.20
CA LYS A 663 -22.28 -12.98 3.73
C LYS A 663 -21.91 -14.40 4.14
N VAL A 664 -21.37 -14.53 5.36
CA VAL A 664 -20.81 -15.79 5.87
C VAL A 664 -21.89 -16.79 6.28
N ILE A 665 -22.97 -16.31 6.90
CA ILE A 665 -24.18 -17.08 7.27
C ILE A 665 -25.44 -16.23 7.05
N ASP A 666 -26.61 -16.86 7.03
CA ASP A 666 -27.91 -16.17 7.07
C ASP A 666 -28.53 -16.07 8.48
N LEU A 667 -29.72 -15.44 8.54
CA LEU A 667 -30.44 -15.21 9.80
C LEU A 667 -31.00 -16.49 10.43
N ASP A 668 -31.38 -17.49 9.63
CA ASP A 668 -31.94 -18.75 10.14
C ASP A 668 -30.85 -19.73 10.55
N GLU A 669 -29.66 -19.65 9.94
CA GLU A 669 -28.43 -20.22 10.48
C GLU A 669 -28.04 -19.56 11.80
N PHE A 670 -28.05 -18.23 11.88
CA PHE A 670 -27.75 -17.50 13.11
C PHE A 670 -28.69 -17.88 14.27
N LYS A 671 -30.01 -17.94 14.03
CA LYS A 671 -31.00 -18.41 15.02
C LYS A 671 -30.70 -19.83 15.53
N LYS A 672 -30.29 -20.76 14.66
CA LYS A 672 -29.92 -22.13 15.07
C LYS A 672 -28.72 -22.11 16.03
N LEU A 673 -27.70 -21.29 15.76
CA LEU A 673 -26.54 -21.17 16.64
C LEU A 673 -26.88 -20.53 18.01
N VAL A 674 -27.84 -19.60 18.04
CA VAL A 674 -28.40 -19.06 19.31
C VAL A 674 -29.20 -20.14 20.05
N ASN A 675 -30.11 -20.86 19.37
CA ASN A 675 -30.89 -21.95 19.94
C ASN A 675 -30.02 -23.12 20.46
N ASN A 676 -28.89 -23.40 19.81
CA ASN A 676 -27.89 -24.38 20.26
C ASN A 676 -27.10 -23.94 21.51
N GLY A 677 -27.19 -22.66 21.91
CA GLY A 677 -26.33 -22.07 22.94
C GLY A 677 -24.88 -21.83 22.49
N GLU A 678 -24.60 -21.87 21.18
CA GLU A 678 -23.26 -21.55 20.64
C GLU A 678 -22.97 -20.04 20.67
N ILE A 679 -24.02 -19.21 20.72
CA ILE A 679 -23.99 -17.74 20.70
C ILE A 679 -24.87 -17.20 21.83
N ARG A 680 -24.39 -16.16 22.52
CA ARG A 680 -25.17 -15.39 23.50
C ARG A 680 -24.98 -13.89 23.39
N TYR A 681 -23.73 -13.43 23.33
CA TYR A 681 -23.41 -12.01 23.32
C TYR A 681 -23.13 -11.50 21.90
N VAL A 682 -23.74 -10.36 21.56
CA VAL A 682 -23.59 -9.71 20.24
C VAL A 682 -23.30 -8.23 20.43
N MET A 683 -22.25 -7.73 19.79
CA MET A 683 -22.00 -6.30 19.66
C MET A 683 -22.70 -5.76 18.41
N VAL A 684 -23.60 -4.81 18.61
CA VAL A 684 -24.42 -4.20 17.56
C VAL A 684 -24.00 -2.74 17.37
N GLY A 685 -23.82 -2.34 16.11
CA GLY A 685 -23.25 -1.03 15.73
C GLY A 685 -21.79 -1.16 15.28
N GLY A 686 -21.01 -0.10 15.49
CA GLY A 686 -19.56 -0.10 15.27
C GLY A 686 -19.11 -0.04 13.82
N MET A 687 -17.82 -0.32 13.60
CA MET A 687 -17.22 -0.33 12.26
C MET A 687 -17.46 -1.65 11.53
N GLY A 688 -18.44 -1.65 10.62
CA GLY A 688 -18.66 -2.69 9.63
C GLY A 688 -19.61 -2.24 8.53
N GLY A 689 -19.57 -2.89 7.37
CA GLY A 689 -20.62 -2.79 6.36
C GLY A 689 -21.92 -3.47 6.79
N ASN A 690 -22.93 -3.35 5.92
CA ASN A 690 -24.31 -3.73 6.22
C ASN A 690 -24.67 -5.18 5.80
N SER A 691 -23.71 -6.07 5.49
CA SER A 691 -24.04 -7.42 4.96
C SER A 691 -24.83 -8.29 5.95
N SER A 692 -24.66 -8.04 7.25
CA SER A 692 -25.38 -8.71 8.35
C SER A 692 -26.50 -7.86 8.93
N SER A 693 -27.08 -6.91 8.17
CA SER A 693 -28.15 -6.00 8.63
C SER A 693 -29.31 -6.72 9.32
N ASP A 694 -29.71 -7.85 8.75
CA ASP A 694 -30.94 -8.56 9.13
C ASP A 694 -30.74 -9.29 10.45
N ILE A 695 -29.55 -9.87 10.66
CA ILE A 695 -29.09 -10.41 11.95
C ILE A 695 -29.01 -9.27 12.98
N MET A 696 -28.37 -8.16 12.63
CA MET A 696 -28.17 -7.04 13.56
C MET A 696 -29.47 -6.33 13.94
N ASN A 697 -30.50 -6.36 13.10
CA ASN A 697 -31.82 -5.84 13.44
C ASN A 697 -32.61 -6.86 14.28
N TRP A 698 -32.60 -8.14 13.90
CA TRP A 698 -33.22 -9.20 14.69
C TRP A 698 -32.68 -9.27 16.14
N VAL A 699 -31.36 -9.08 16.32
CA VAL A 699 -30.73 -8.99 17.65
C VAL A 699 -31.25 -7.80 18.47
N LYS A 700 -31.51 -6.64 17.85
CA LYS A 700 -32.09 -5.48 18.55
C LYS A 700 -33.53 -5.74 19.03
N GLU A 701 -34.27 -6.54 18.26
CA GLU A 701 -35.68 -6.87 18.52
C GLU A 701 -35.83 -7.99 19.58
N ASN A 702 -34.88 -8.94 19.65
CA ASN A 702 -35.01 -10.17 20.44
C ASN A 702 -34.02 -10.24 21.64
N GLY A 703 -32.94 -9.46 21.63
CA GLY A 703 -31.93 -9.45 22.69
C GLY A 703 -32.16 -8.39 23.76
N LYS A 704 -31.64 -8.62 24.97
CA LYS A 704 -31.64 -7.63 26.05
C LYS A 704 -30.35 -6.80 25.98
N VAL A 705 -30.46 -5.47 25.95
CA VAL A 705 -29.31 -4.56 26.08
C VAL A 705 -28.65 -4.75 27.46
N VAL A 706 -27.32 -4.91 27.46
CA VAL A 706 -26.47 -4.92 28.65
C VAL A 706 -26.09 -3.48 29.01
N SER A 707 -26.15 -3.09 30.29
CA SER A 707 -25.82 -1.72 30.69
C SER A 707 -24.36 -1.41 30.37
N GLU A 708 -24.09 -0.24 29.76
CA GLU A 708 -22.73 0.21 29.48
C GLU A 708 -21.86 0.28 30.75
N SER A 709 -22.47 0.54 31.91
CA SER A 709 -21.80 0.50 33.21
C SER A 709 -21.23 -0.87 33.58
N GLU A 710 -21.69 -1.97 32.95
CA GLU A 710 -21.20 -3.32 33.17
C GLU A 710 -19.97 -3.65 32.31
N TRP A 711 -19.83 -3.07 31.11
CA TRP A 711 -18.83 -3.48 30.11
C TRP A 711 -17.97 -2.37 29.48
N LYS A 712 -18.44 -1.13 29.34
CA LYS A 712 -17.63 0.01 28.83
C LYS A 712 -16.72 0.58 29.92
N ASN A 713 -15.53 1.06 29.53
CA ASN A 713 -14.58 1.67 30.45
C ASN A 713 -15.10 3.04 30.93
N SER A 714 -14.81 3.43 32.18
CA SER A 714 -15.36 4.66 32.80
C SER A 714 -15.00 5.95 32.06
N ASN A 715 -13.94 5.93 31.26
CA ASN A 715 -13.44 7.11 30.54
C ASN A 715 -14.17 7.35 29.21
N GLU A 716 -14.76 6.32 28.61
CA GLU A 716 -15.49 6.39 27.33
C GLU A 716 -16.83 7.13 27.49
N VAL A 717 -17.49 6.93 28.64
CA VAL A 717 -18.82 7.49 28.97
C VAL A 717 -18.82 9.04 29.02
N ASN A 718 -17.65 9.66 29.22
CA ASN A 718 -17.50 11.12 29.20
C ASN A 718 -17.16 11.69 27.81
N SER A 719 -16.64 10.88 26.88
CA SER A 719 -16.19 11.36 25.56
C SER A 719 -17.33 11.92 24.71
N GLU A 720 -18.55 11.39 24.85
CA GLU A 720 -19.75 11.91 24.17
C GLU A 720 -20.35 13.16 24.85
N ARG A 721 -19.94 13.48 26.09
CA ARG A 721 -20.49 14.61 26.87
C ARG A 721 -19.63 15.87 26.82
N VAL A 722 -18.33 15.76 26.58
CA VAL A 722 -17.42 16.92 26.45
C VAL A 722 -17.42 17.44 25.01
N ASN A 723 -18.58 17.96 24.60
CA ASN A 723 -18.71 18.75 23.36
C ASN A 723 -19.81 19.82 23.52
N LYS A 724 -19.81 20.49 24.69
CA LYS A 724 -20.59 21.70 24.94
C LYS A 724 -19.74 22.75 25.66
N ASP A 725 -19.97 23.98 25.21
CA ASP A 725 -19.79 25.24 25.91
C ASP A 725 -18.38 25.57 26.43
N ASP A 726 -17.62 26.31 25.61
CA ASP A 726 -16.69 27.31 26.14
C ASP A 726 -16.54 28.51 25.17
N ASN A 727 -17.42 29.51 25.30
CA ASN A 727 -17.12 30.95 25.33
C ASN A 727 -18.41 31.82 25.38
N ASN A 728 -18.43 32.80 26.28
CA ASN A 728 -19.58 33.69 26.52
C ASN A 728 -19.70 34.84 25.50
N LYS A 729 -20.95 35.20 25.15
CA LYS A 729 -21.45 36.58 25.37
C LYS A 729 -22.97 36.72 25.31
N GLU A 730 -23.47 37.79 25.93
CA GLU A 730 -24.88 38.01 26.22
C GLU A 730 -25.70 38.43 24.99
N ASN A 731 -26.92 37.88 24.86
CA ASN A 731 -28.10 38.72 24.70
C ASN A 731 -29.38 37.94 25.05
N SER A 732 -30.39 38.64 25.57
CA SER A 732 -31.66 38.05 26.01
C SER A 732 -32.77 38.28 24.98
N ASN A 733 -33.52 37.23 24.61
CA ASN A 733 -35.00 37.29 24.57
C ASN A 733 -35.71 35.96 24.29
N SER A 734 -36.86 35.82 24.97
CA SER A 734 -38.09 35.08 24.62
C SER A 734 -38.05 33.75 23.83
N ASN A 735 -38.44 32.68 24.54
CA ASN A 735 -39.45 31.67 24.13
C ASN A 735 -39.52 31.17 22.67
N THR A 736 -39.01 29.96 22.45
CA THR A 736 -39.70 28.95 21.62
C THR A 736 -39.43 27.54 22.15
N LYS A 737 -40.49 26.78 22.48
CA LYS A 737 -40.39 25.32 22.65
C LYS A 737 -40.37 24.69 21.27
N GLN A 738 -39.22 24.17 20.82
CA GLN A 738 -39.14 23.40 19.59
C GLN A 738 -38.45 22.06 19.86
N PHE A 739 -39.14 20.97 19.51
CA PHE A 739 -38.71 19.60 19.77
C PHE A 739 -37.78 19.15 18.63
N SER A 740 -36.49 19.44 18.75
CA SER A 740 -35.49 19.00 17.76
C SER A 740 -35.18 17.51 17.95
N PRO A 741 -35.37 16.64 16.93
CA PRO A 741 -34.99 15.24 17.04
C PRO A 741 -33.45 15.13 17.06
N GLU A 742 -32.91 14.56 18.14
CA GLU A 742 -31.47 14.37 18.29
C GLU A 742 -30.94 13.42 17.20
N GLY A 743 -29.89 13.86 16.50
CA GLY A 743 -29.25 13.06 15.47
C GLY A 743 -28.51 11.87 16.09
N LYS A 744 -29.08 10.67 15.98
CA LYS A 744 -28.47 9.45 16.50
C LYS A 744 -27.14 9.17 15.81
N GLY A 745 -26.03 9.38 16.55
CA GLY A 745 -24.79 8.69 16.27
C GLY A 745 -24.94 7.18 16.47
N ASN A 746 -24.18 6.37 15.73
CA ASN A 746 -24.16 4.92 15.88
C ASN A 746 -23.33 4.52 17.10
N SER A 747 -23.88 4.67 18.31
CA SER A 747 -23.25 4.15 19.53
C SER A 747 -23.27 2.62 19.56
N GLU A 748 -22.16 2.03 19.96
CA GLU A 748 -22.00 0.56 20.07
C GLU A 748 -22.73 0.03 21.31
N GLN A 749 -23.53 -1.03 21.11
CA GLN A 749 -24.40 -1.62 22.13
C GLN A 749 -24.21 -3.14 22.21
N LEU A 750 -24.01 -3.65 23.42
CA LEU A 750 -23.91 -5.08 23.70
C LEU A 750 -25.28 -5.67 24.05
N TYR A 751 -25.65 -6.76 23.39
CA TYR A 751 -26.90 -7.49 23.59
C TYR A 751 -26.64 -8.90 24.15
N ASP A 752 -27.48 -9.32 25.11
CA ASP A 752 -27.53 -10.67 25.69
C ASP A 752 -28.78 -11.41 25.17
N LEU A 753 -28.56 -12.55 24.51
CA LEU A 753 -29.60 -13.41 23.93
C LEU A 753 -30.04 -14.57 24.85
N LYS A 754 -29.52 -14.68 26.09
CA LYS A 754 -29.78 -15.82 27.01
C LYS A 754 -31.24 -16.19 27.24
N ASN A 755 -32.15 -15.23 27.13
CA ASN A 755 -33.58 -15.42 27.36
C ASN A 755 -34.36 -15.70 26.05
N TYR A 756 -33.70 -15.72 24.89
CA TYR A 756 -34.34 -16.08 23.64
C TYR A 756 -34.75 -17.54 23.67
N THR A 757 -36.00 -17.81 23.31
CA THR A 757 -36.52 -19.16 23.07
C THR A 757 -37.39 -19.12 21.83
N ASP A 758 -37.07 -19.97 20.85
CA ASP A 758 -37.81 -20.05 19.59
C ASP A 758 -39.21 -20.64 19.82
N THR A 759 -40.20 -19.74 19.80
CA THR A 759 -41.62 -20.08 19.98
C THR A 759 -42.22 -20.80 18.77
N THR A 760 -41.52 -20.81 17.63
CA THR A 760 -41.97 -21.44 16.38
C THR A 760 -41.67 -22.94 16.33
N THR A 761 -40.67 -23.43 17.06
CA THR A 761 -40.29 -24.86 17.12
C THR A 761 -41.15 -25.75 18.05
N LYS A 762 -42.27 -25.25 18.59
CA LYS A 762 -43.23 -26.05 19.38
C LYS A 762 -44.54 -26.31 18.62
N LYS A 763 -44.48 -27.17 17.60
CA LYS A 763 -45.63 -27.88 17.00
C LYS A 763 -45.22 -29.25 16.51
#